data_AF-A0A8H8RPP1-F1
#
_entry.id   AF-A0A8H8RPP1-F1
#
_cell.length_a   1.000
_cell.length_b   1.000
_cell.length_c   1.000
_cell.angle_alpha   90.00
_cell.angle_beta   90.00
_cell.angle_gamma   90.00
#
_symmetry.space_group_name_H-M   'P 1'
#
loop_
_entity.id
_entity.type
_entity.pdbx_description
1 polymer ?
#
loop_
_entity_poly.entity_id
_entity_poly.type
_entity_poly.pdbx_seq_one_letter_code
_entity_poly.pdbx_strand_id
1 'polypeptide(L)'
;MSSGHALPILPAGAGYGVVVGIGIDLGQFFFAIVMAGLSYIQNKYTKYSTQASEEFNTASRSIKSGLIAAGIVSAWTWAATLLQASTVAYEYGISGPFWYAAGATVQIFMFAVLACKVKQNAPRCHTFLEIIQKRYGTATHLVFIFFALLTNILVASQLLLGGSAVVTALTGMNVYAAVFLIPLGVCVYVVLGGLRATFLCDYTHTFIVMIIILYFMFSVYTSNALIGSPTVMFDLLKKASIARPVEGNQDGSYLTLKSNYGLIFGVIQLCSGMGTVFLDQGYWQRAIASRPTTAVRAYVMGGMAWFAIPFGFATTLGLAAVALTDNPSYPTYPNNMTASQISSGLSAPFAAVALLGKPGAIALLLTLFMAVTSSSSSELIAVSSILTFDVYKIYFKPHATPRELIRVSHIMICVFGLIMAAFACIWSAIGIDLGWLFLVMGLLIGGAVFPAAFAVTWRQQSKWGAMAGAIGGLAAGLIAWLTMAQSQYGELTVASTGASYPTLAGNMAGVCTGLILTVVITYIKPDNFDWEITRSINLPELSAPPTIASVNEEVNEESGAETGSGEEKKVSSEPAPPNATLPTVVHEDLEELEDAAIMEDPTRLKGALRFAYISSAVLTLIMLIIIPLPMFLSHYIFSLNFFKTWIGISFVWVFFALFSCAILPIYEAAGFFKDFWKETTEGFRASKSANA
;
A
#
# COMPACT_ATOMS: atom_id res chain seq x y z
N MET A 1 3.32 -24.14 -28.01
CA MET A 1 3.29 -25.61 -28.19
C MET A 1 4.11 -26.23 -27.06
N SER A 2 3.53 -27.20 -26.33
CA SER A 2 4.12 -27.94 -25.20
C SER A 2 4.61 -27.10 -24.00
N SER A 3 3.69 -26.43 -23.31
CA SER A 3 3.96 -25.77 -22.02
C SER A 3 4.16 -26.82 -20.92
N GLY A 4 5.38 -26.92 -20.38
CA GLY A 4 5.76 -27.74 -19.22
C GLY A 4 5.15 -27.26 -17.90
N HIS A 5 3.82 -27.14 -17.84
CA HIS A 5 3.10 -26.86 -16.60
C HIS A 5 3.00 -28.15 -15.80
N ALA A 6 3.42 -28.10 -14.52
CA ALA A 6 3.05 -29.10 -13.54
C ALA A 6 1.52 -29.26 -13.54
N LEU A 7 1.04 -30.50 -13.44
CA LEU A 7 -0.40 -30.77 -13.47
C LEU A 7 -1.13 -29.95 -12.40
N PRO A 8 -2.27 -29.33 -12.73
CA PRO A 8 -3.02 -28.53 -11.76
C PRO A 8 -3.46 -29.40 -10.58
N ILE A 9 -3.15 -28.92 -9.37
CA ILE A 9 -3.37 -29.67 -8.11
C ILE A 9 -4.82 -29.56 -7.64
N LEU A 10 -5.45 -28.43 -7.95
CA LEU A 10 -6.86 -28.15 -7.70
C LEU A 10 -7.62 -28.17 -9.03
N PRO A 11 -8.92 -28.53 -9.03
CA PRO A 11 -9.74 -28.45 -10.23
C PRO A 11 -9.94 -26.99 -10.65
N ALA A 12 -10.15 -26.74 -11.95
CA ALA A 12 -10.42 -25.40 -12.46
C ALA A 12 -11.63 -24.74 -11.77
N GLY A 13 -12.63 -25.53 -11.38
CA GLY A 13 -13.78 -25.07 -10.59
C GLY A 13 -13.41 -24.47 -9.23
N ALA A 14 -12.29 -24.86 -8.62
CA ALA A 14 -11.79 -24.22 -7.41
C ALA A 14 -11.18 -22.84 -7.71
N GLY A 15 -10.54 -22.67 -8.87
CA GLY A 15 -10.05 -21.36 -9.34
C GLY A 15 -11.20 -20.38 -9.58
N TYR A 16 -12.20 -20.80 -10.38
CA TYR A 16 -13.42 -20.02 -10.55
C TYR A 16 -14.18 -19.85 -9.23
N GLY A 17 -14.21 -20.87 -8.36
CA GLY A 17 -14.85 -20.77 -7.04
C GLY A 17 -14.18 -19.76 -6.10
N VAL A 18 -12.87 -19.58 -6.16
CA VAL A 18 -12.20 -18.52 -5.38
C VAL A 18 -12.37 -17.17 -6.07
N VAL A 19 -12.06 -17.07 -7.35
CA VAL A 19 -12.10 -15.77 -8.07
C VAL A 19 -13.52 -15.24 -8.23
N VAL A 20 -14.49 -16.10 -8.50
CA VAL A 20 -15.92 -15.76 -8.69
C VAL A 20 -16.73 -16.09 -7.44
N GLY A 21 -16.54 -17.23 -6.78
CA GLY A 21 -17.32 -17.56 -5.58
C GLY A 21 -16.94 -16.72 -4.36
N ILE A 22 -15.64 -16.54 -4.07
CA ILE A 22 -15.21 -15.59 -3.02
C ILE A 22 -15.22 -14.16 -3.58
N GLY A 23 -14.89 -13.97 -4.86
CA GLY A 23 -14.74 -12.66 -5.48
C GLY A 23 -15.91 -12.08 -6.26
N ILE A 24 -17.06 -12.71 -6.43
CA ILE A 24 -18.24 -12.14 -7.13
C ILE A 24 -19.55 -12.54 -6.42
N ASP A 25 -19.72 -13.80 -5.97
CA ASP A 25 -21.04 -14.32 -5.54
C ASP A 25 -21.27 -14.49 -4.03
N LEU A 26 -20.33 -15.04 -3.25
CA LEU A 26 -20.53 -15.37 -1.82
C LEU A 26 -19.65 -14.52 -0.90
N GLY A 27 -18.35 -14.43 -1.18
CA GLY A 27 -17.43 -13.65 -0.36
C GLY A 27 -17.65 -12.16 -0.50
N GLN A 28 -17.81 -11.66 -1.73
CA GLN A 28 -18.10 -10.25 -2.01
C GLN A 28 -19.55 -9.85 -1.86
N PHE A 29 -20.53 -10.74 -2.04
CA PHE A 29 -21.91 -10.39 -1.67
C PHE A 29 -22.03 -10.30 -0.16
N PHE A 30 -21.38 -11.20 0.60
CA PHE A 30 -21.21 -11.03 2.03
C PHE A 30 -20.46 -9.73 2.36
N PHE A 31 -19.34 -9.46 1.71
CA PHE A 31 -18.58 -8.23 1.94
C PHE A 31 -19.39 -6.98 1.60
N ALA A 32 -20.08 -6.95 0.47
CA ALA A 32 -20.92 -5.86 0.02
C ALA A 32 -22.17 -5.71 0.90
N ILE A 33 -22.76 -6.79 1.43
CA ILE A 33 -23.81 -6.73 2.45
C ILE A 33 -23.25 -6.16 3.74
N VAL A 34 -22.08 -6.62 4.18
CA VAL A 34 -21.39 -6.08 5.36
C VAL A 34 -21.08 -4.61 5.15
N MET A 35 -20.59 -4.20 3.97
CA MET A 35 -20.29 -2.81 3.63
C MET A 35 -21.55 -1.97 3.48
N ALA A 36 -22.63 -2.50 2.91
CA ALA A 36 -23.91 -1.83 2.80
C ALA A 36 -24.56 -1.67 4.17
N GLY A 37 -24.45 -2.69 5.02
CA GLY A 37 -24.90 -2.69 6.41
C GLY A 37 -24.10 -1.71 7.26
N LEU A 38 -22.77 -1.69 7.12
CA LEU A 38 -21.89 -0.72 7.77
C LEU A 38 -22.14 0.68 7.26
N SER A 39 -22.32 0.88 5.95
CA SER A 39 -22.66 2.17 5.36
C SER A 39 -24.03 2.64 5.84
N TYR A 40 -24.99 1.74 6.01
CA TYR A 40 -26.30 2.03 6.59
C TYR A 40 -26.18 2.45 8.06
N ILE A 41 -25.43 1.68 8.86
CA ILE A 41 -25.17 1.98 10.27
C ILE A 41 -24.42 3.31 10.39
N GLN A 42 -23.40 3.53 9.57
CA GLN A 42 -22.60 4.75 9.53
C GLN A 42 -23.48 5.95 9.18
N ASN A 43 -24.25 5.89 8.09
CA ASN A 43 -25.19 6.95 7.70
C ASN A 43 -26.26 7.22 8.77
N LYS A 44 -26.58 6.23 9.63
CA LYS A 44 -27.64 6.32 10.64
C LYS A 44 -27.16 6.69 12.05
N TYR A 45 -25.92 6.37 12.43
CA TYR A 45 -25.41 6.53 13.79
C TYR A 45 -24.10 7.33 13.86
N THR A 46 -23.54 7.75 12.74
CA THR A 46 -22.37 8.65 12.71
C THR A 46 -22.69 9.89 11.87
N LYS A 47 -21.86 10.93 12.01
CA LYS A 47 -22.00 12.17 11.23
C LYS A 47 -21.57 11.98 9.77
N TYR A 48 -20.77 10.95 9.49
CA TYR A 48 -20.13 10.72 8.21
C TYR A 48 -21.03 10.03 7.19
N SER A 49 -21.48 10.78 6.18
CA SER A 49 -22.27 10.18 5.11
C SER A 49 -21.41 9.68 3.94
N THR A 50 -21.59 8.42 3.54
CA THR A 50 -20.93 7.86 2.34
C THR A 50 -21.32 8.56 1.04
N GLN A 51 -22.38 9.38 1.06
CA GLN A 51 -22.78 10.21 -0.08
C GLN A 51 -22.05 11.55 -0.17
N ALA A 52 -21.17 11.87 0.78
CA ALA A 52 -20.31 13.04 0.71
C ALA A 52 -19.01 12.69 -0.06
N SER A 53 -18.59 13.58 -0.97
CA SER A 53 -17.36 13.39 -1.75
C SER A 53 -16.11 13.28 -0.88
N GLU A 54 -16.09 14.03 0.24
CA GLU A 54 -15.01 13.96 1.23
C GLU A 54 -14.97 12.62 1.97
N GLU A 55 -16.12 12.07 2.36
CA GLU A 55 -16.15 10.74 3.00
C GLU A 55 -15.74 9.64 2.02
N PHE A 56 -16.23 9.70 0.77
CA PHE A 56 -15.92 8.71 -0.25
C PHE A 56 -14.42 8.67 -0.60
N ASN A 57 -13.79 9.84 -0.76
CA ASN A 57 -12.43 9.93 -1.25
C ASN A 57 -11.39 10.10 -0.13
N THR A 58 -11.68 10.75 0.99
CA THR A 58 -10.70 11.03 2.06
C THR A 58 -11.05 10.39 3.40
N ALA A 59 -12.15 9.62 3.47
CA ALA A 59 -12.68 9.03 4.70
C ALA A 59 -12.83 10.08 5.83
N SER A 60 -13.12 11.32 5.43
CA SER A 60 -13.19 12.51 6.28
C SER A 60 -11.97 12.71 7.19
N ARG A 61 -10.81 12.17 6.80
CA ARG A 61 -9.51 12.35 7.46
C ARG A 61 -9.48 11.92 8.94
N SER A 62 -10.36 11.02 9.36
CA SER A 62 -10.62 10.73 10.78
C SER A 62 -10.32 9.30 11.21
N ILE A 63 -9.64 8.49 10.39
CA ILE A 63 -9.30 7.11 10.74
C ILE A 63 -8.23 7.06 11.86
N LYS A 64 -8.39 6.14 12.82
CA LYS A 64 -7.46 5.94 13.96
C LYS A 64 -6.21 5.14 13.57
N SER A 65 -5.17 5.22 14.40
CA SER A 65 -3.82 4.71 14.10
C SER A 65 -3.75 3.21 13.80
N GLY A 66 -4.46 2.39 14.56
CA GLY A 66 -4.46 0.94 14.37
C GLY A 66 -5.08 0.55 13.04
N LEU A 67 -6.26 1.10 12.72
CA LEU A 67 -6.94 0.80 11.46
C LEU A 67 -6.16 1.35 10.24
N ILE A 68 -5.49 2.49 10.38
CA ILE A 68 -4.56 3.00 9.36
C ILE A 68 -3.36 2.06 9.22
N ALA A 69 -2.75 1.61 10.32
CA ALA A 69 -1.60 0.71 10.27
C ALA A 69 -1.97 -0.62 9.59
N ALA A 70 -3.12 -1.20 9.91
CA ALA A 70 -3.65 -2.38 9.21
C ALA A 70 -3.93 -2.08 7.73
N GLY A 71 -4.53 -0.93 7.43
CA GLY A 71 -4.76 -0.47 6.06
C GLY A 71 -3.46 -0.31 5.25
N ILE A 72 -2.43 0.29 5.85
CA ILE A 72 -1.09 0.43 5.26
C ILE A 72 -0.53 -0.96 4.99
N VAL A 73 -0.51 -1.85 5.99
CA VAL A 73 0.01 -3.21 5.79
C VAL A 73 -0.73 -3.93 4.67
N SER A 74 -2.05 -3.82 4.62
CA SER A 74 -2.88 -4.46 3.59
C SER A 74 -2.57 -3.94 2.19
N ALA A 75 -2.59 -2.61 2.00
CA ALA A 75 -2.31 -2.00 0.69
C ALA A 75 -0.92 -2.33 0.14
N TRP A 76 0.03 -2.59 1.03
CA TRP A 76 1.40 -2.92 0.68
C TRP A 76 1.64 -4.43 0.54
N THR A 77 0.67 -5.25 0.96
CA THR A 77 0.75 -6.70 0.82
C THR A 77 0.23 -7.09 -0.55
N TRP A 78 1.13 -6.97 -1.53
CA TRP A 78 0.87 -7.31 -2.92
C TRP A 78 1.03 -8.81 -3.17
N ALA A 79 0.52 -9.29 -4.31
CA ALA A 79 0.96 -10.59 -4.84
C ALA A 79 2.49 -10.64 -4.97
N ALA A 80 3.11 -9.57 -5.47
CA ALA A 80 4.56 -9.45 -5.56
C ALA A 80 5.25 -9.59 -4.19
N THR A 81 4.69 -9.00 -3.12
CA THR A 81 5.27 -9.09 -1.77
C THR A 81 5.41 -10.52 -1.28
N LEU A 82 4.44 -11.38 -1.58
CA LEU A 82 4.48 -12.79 -1.18
C LEU A 82 5.30 -13.63 -2.16
N LEU A 83 5.08 -13.44 -3.46
CA LEU A 83 5.65 -14.27 -4.52
C LEU A 83 7.08 -13.89 -4.87
N GLN A 84 7.37 -12.60 -5.08
CA GLN A 84 8.70 -12.13 -5.43
C GLN A 84 9.67 -12.27 -4.25
N ALA A 85 9.25 -11.96 -3.02
CA ALA A 85 10.08 -12.20 -1.84
C ALA A 85 10.47 -13.68 -1.71
N SER A 86 9.52 -14.59 -1.99
CA SER A 86 9.79 -16.04 -1.99
C SER A 86 10.64 -16.49 -3.17
N THR A 87 10.58 -15.78 -4.30
CA THR A 87 11.42 -16.01 -5.48
C THR A 87 12.87 -15.68 -5.18
N VAL A 88 13.12 -14.50 -4.62
CA VAL A 88 14.48 -14.11 -4.23
C VAL A 88 15.01 -14.94 -3.06
N ALA A 89 14.14 -15.53 -2.24
CA ALA A 89 14.54 -16.55 -1.26
C ALA A 89 15.02 -17.84 -1.93
N TYR A 90 14.35 -18.24 -3.01
CA TYR A 90 14.73 -19.40 -3.79
C TYR A 90 16.08 -19.18 -4.52
N GLU A 91 16.28 -17.98 -5.06
CA GLU A 91 17.49 -17.64 -5.82
C GLU A 91 18.68 -17.30 -4.93
N TYR A 92 18.48 -16.51 -3.87
CA TYR A 92 19.57 -15.93 -3.08
C TYR A 92 19.65 -16.46 -1.64
N GLY A 93 18.76 -17.38 -1.26
CA GLY A 93 18.67 -17.90 0.10
C GLY A 93 18.18 -16.85 1.10
N ILE A 94 18.69 -16.90 2.33
CA ILE A 94 18.26 -16.00 3.42
C ILE A 94 18.46 -14.50 3.12
N SER A 95 19.36 -14.16 2.18
CA SER A 95 19.63 -12.78 1.78
C SER A 95 18.44 -12.15 1.06
N GLY A 96 17.73 -12.93 0.24
CA GLY A 96 16.60 -12.45 -0.56
C GLY A 96 15.46 -11.85 0.27
N PRO A 97 14.82 -12.62 1.19
CA PRO A 97 13.73 -12.13 2.04
C PRO A 97 14.12 -10.90 2.85
N PHE A 98 15.35 -10.86 3.36
CA PHE A 98 15.82 -9.75 4.16
C PHE A 98 15.95 -8.48 3.32
N TRP A 99 16.63 -8.53 2.17
CA TRP A 99 16.77 -7.37 1.29
C TRP A 99 15.44 -6.88 0.74
N TYR A 100 14.52 -7.80 0.40
CA TYR A 100 13.17 -7.45 -0.01
C TYR A 100 12.44 -6.68 1.10
N ALA A 101 12.36 -7.28 2.29
CA ALA A 101 11.63 -6.72 3.42
C ALA A 101 12.24 -5.39 3.87
N ALA A 102 13.56 -5.34 4.07
CA ALA A 102 14.27 -4.15 4.51
C ALA A 102 14.16 -3.01 3.50
N GLY A 103 14.39 -3.29 2.20
CA GLY A 103 14.35 -2.29 1.14
C GLY A 103 12.99 -1.58 1.03
N ALA A 104 11.90 -2.35 1.09
CA ALA A 104 10.56 -1.80 1.01
C ALA A 104 10.10 -1.14 2.33
N THR A 105 10.45 -1.69 3.49
CA THR A 105 10.10 -1.08 4.79
C THR A 105 10.73 0.30 4.97
N VAL A 106 11.95 0.52 4.48
CA VAL A 106 12.61 1.84 4.50
C VAL A 106 11.78 2.89 3.77
N GLN A 107 11.14 2.51 2.66
CA GLN A 107 10.31 3.41 1.87
C GLN A 107 9.06 3.84 2.65
N ILE A 108 8.46 2.93 3.44
CA ILE A 108 7.35 3.24 4.36
C ILE A 108 7.78 4.33 5.34
N PHE A 109 8.94 4.15 5.96
CA PHE A 109 9.45 5.10 6.94
C PHE A 109 9.74 6.45 6.32
N MET A 110 10.42 6.50 5.18
CA MET A 110 10.64 7.76 4.46
C MET A 110 9.33 8.44 4.08
N PHE A 111 8.30 7.68 3.69
CA PHE A 111 6.99 8.23 3.36
C PHE A 111 6.25 8.78 4.60
N ALA A 112 6.53 8.29 5.82
CA ALA A 112 5.97 8.86 7.05
C ALA A 112 6.30 10.36 7.21
N VAL A 113 7.48 10.78 6.74
CA VAL A 113 7.88 12.19 6.70
C VAL A 113 7.01 12.97 5.72
N LEU A 114 6.77 12.42 4.53
CA LEU A 114 5.91 13.04 3.51
C LEU A 114 4.48 13.15 3.98
N ALA A 115 3.94 12.11 4.62
CA ALA A 115 2.61 12.10 5.22
C ALA A 115 2.46 13.25 6.24
N CYS A 116 3.43 13.43 7.13
CA CYS A 116 3.42 14.54 8.08
C CYS A 116 3.51 15.91 7.38
N LYS A 117 4.33 16.02 6.33
CA LYS A 117 4.50 17.27 5.57
C LYS A 117 3.26 17.66 4.78
N VAL A 118 2.54 16.71 4.20
CA VAL A 118 1.24 16.97 3.58
C VAL A 118 0.26 17.54 4.59
N LYS A 119 0.21 17.00 5.80
CA LYS A 119 -0.66 17.53 6.86
C LYS A 119 -0.28 18.96 7.30
N GLN A 120 1.01 19.29 7.31
CA GLN A 120 1.49 20.64 7.64
C GLN A 120 1.24 21.67 6.52
N ASN A 121 1.40 21.25 5.26
CA ASN A 121 1.50 22.16 4.12
C ASN A 121 0.26 22.17 3.22
N ALA A 122 -0.53 21.10 3.21
CA ALA A 122 -1.72 20.93 2.37
C ALA A 122 -2.77 20.03 3.04
N PRO A 123 -3.30 20.39 4.23
CA PRO A 123 -4.19 19.53 5.02
C PRO A 123 -5.50 19.14 4.30
N ARG A 124 -5.96 19.98 3.37
CA ARG A 124 -7.25 19.88 2.67
C ARG A 124 -7.14 19.45 1.20
N CYS A 125 -6.00 18.89 0.79
CA CYS A 125 -5.89 18.26 -0.53
C CYS A 125 -6.62 16.90 -0.56
N HIS A 126 -7.01 16.48 -1.75
CA HIS A 126 -7.51 15.15 -2.10
C HIS A 126 -6.40 14.31 -2.73
N THR A 127 -5.51 14.94 -3.52
CA THR A 127 -4.37 14.30 -4.15
C THR A 127 -3.08 15.08 -3.96
N PHE A 128 -1.93 14.42 -4.10
CA PHE A 128 -0.64 15.13 -4.08
C PHE A 128 -0.45 15.99 -5.34
N LEU A 129 -1.16 15.66 -6.42
CA LEU A 129 -1.12 16.37 -7.70
C LEU A 129 -1.77 17.76 -7.60
N GLU A 130 -2.81 17.94 -6.78
CA GLU A 130 -3.36 19.28 -6.45
C GLU A 130 -2.28 20.21 -5.87
N ILE A 131 -1.39 19.66 -5.03
CA ILE A 131 -0.26 20.42 -4.46
C ILE A 131 0.68 20.87 -5.57
N ILE A 132 1.02 19.96 -6.50
CA ILE A 132 1.89 20.23 -7.64
C ILE A 132 1.26 21.26 -8.58
N GLN A 133 -0.05 21.18 -8.82
CA GLN A 133 -0.79 22.11 -9.66
C GLN A 133 -0.77 23.53 -9.10
N LYS A 134 -1.08 23.69 -7.81
CA LYS A 134 -1.05 25.00 -7.15
C LYS A 134 0.34 25.59 -7.03
N ARG A 135 1.35 24.73 -6.87
CA ARG A 135 2.73 25.15 -6.67
C ARG A 135 3.46 25.51 -7.97
N TYR A 136 3.31 24.70 -9.02
CA TYR A 136 4.12 24.81 -10.24
C TYR A 136 3.30 25.11 -11.52
N GLY A 137 1.98 25.03 -11.42
CA GLY A 137 1.05 25.25 -12.52
C GLY A 137 0.89 24.06 -13.46
N THR A 138 0.14 24.28 -14.53
CA THR A 138 -0.38 23.25 -15.45
C THR A 138 0.68 22.35 -16.08
N ALA A 139 1.78 22.91 -16.57
CA ALA A 139 2.80 22.11 -17.29
C ALA A 139 3.41 21.02 -16.40
N THR A 140 3.81 21.38 -15.18
CA THR A 140 4.37 20.42 -14.22
C THR A 140 3.30 19.46 -13.73
N HIS A 141 2.09 19.94 -13.52
CA HIS A 141 0.96 19.09 -13.15
C HIS A 141 0.74 17.94 -14.14
N LEU A 142 0.72 18.21 -15.45
CA LEU A 142 0.57 17.17 -16.48
C LEU A 142 1.72 16.16 -16.48
N VAL A 143 2.96 16.61 -16.24
CA VAL A 143 4.12 15.70 -16.12
C VAL A 143 3.94 14.75 -14.94
N PHE A 144 3.52 15.24 -13.78
CA PHE A 144 3.31 14.38 -12.61
C PHE A 144 2.04 13.53 -12.70
N ILE A 145 0.98 13.97 -13.38
CA ILE A 145 -0.15 13.11 -13.74
C ILE A 145 0.33 11.91 -14.55
N PHE A 146 1.20 12.14 -15.54
CA PHE A 146 1.79 11.05 -16.33
C PHE A 146 2.55 10.06 -15.44
N PHE A 147 3.43 10.53 -14.55
CA PHE A 147 4.19 9.64 -13.65
C PHE A 147 3.30 8.91 -12.64
N ALA A 148 2.27 9.58 -12.10
CA ALA A 148 1.33 8.96 -11.18
C ALA A 148 0.54 7.83 -11.87
N LEU A 149 -0.10 8.14 -13.01
CA LEU A 149 -0.87 7.14 -13.77
C LEU A 149 0.01 6.00 -14.30
N LEU A 150 1.24 6.31 -14.74
CA LEU A 150 2.21 5.28 -15.12
C LEU A 150 2.53 4.35 -13.94
N THR A 151 2.76 4.91 -12.76
CA THR A 151 3.00 4.13 -11.54
C THR A 151 1.80 3.24 -11.22
N ASN A 152 0.59 3.79 -11.20
CA ASN A 152 -0.63 3.03 -10.93
C ASN A 152 -0.86 1.89 -11.93
N ILE A 153 -0.63 2.11 -13.24
CA ILE A 153 -0.75 1.06 -14.26
C ILE A 153 0.28 -0.05 -14.04
N LEU A 154 1.54 0.30 -13.72
CA LEU A 154 2.61 -0.68 -13.48
C LEU A 154 2.32 -1.52 -12.23
N VAL A 155 1.91 -0.90 -11.13
CA VAL A 155 1.53 -1.61 -9.89
C VAL A 155 0.30 -2.50 -10.14
N ALA A 156 -0.76 -1.96 -10.74
CA ALA A 156 -1.96 -2.72 -11.06
C ALA A 156 -1.67 -3.93 -11.98
N SER A 157 -0.74 -3.77 -12.93
CA SER A 157 -0.30 -4.86 -13.81
C SER A 157 0.41 -5.97 -13.02
N GLN A 158 1.28 -5.64 -12.08
CA GLN A 158 1.96 -6.64 -11.23
C GLN A 158 0.99 -7.42 -10.34
N LEU A 159 -0.01 -6.73 -9.79
CA LEU A 159 -1.05 -7.36 -8.98
C LEU A 159 -1.80 -8.43 -9.78
N LEU A 160 -2.22 -8.10 -11.00
CA LEU A 160 -2.97 -9.02 -11.86
C LEU A 160 -2.10 -10.12 -12.46
N LEU A 161 -0.86 -9.84 -12.87
CA LEU A 161 0.06 -10.86 -13.37
C LEU A 161 0.41 -11.87 -12.27
N GLY A 162 0.76 -11.41 -11.07
CA GLY A 162 1.06 -12.29 -9.94
C GLY A 162 -0.16 -13.11 -9.49
N GLY A 163 -1.33 -12.46 -9.37
CA GLY A 163 -2.57 -13.15 -9.00
C GLY A 163 -2.99 -14.21 -10.01
N SER A 164 -3.05 -13.84 -11.30
CA SER A 164 -3.47 -14.75 -12.37
C SER A 164 -2.49 -15.92 -12.57
N ALA A 165 -1.18 -15.67 -12.51
CA ALA A 165 -0.17 -16.72 -12.67
C ALA A 165 -0.34 -17.85 -11.64
N VAL A 166 -0.56 -17.49 -10.37
CA VAL A 166 -0.73 -18.51 -9.31
C VAL A 166 -2.09 -19.20 -9.40
N VAL A 167 -3.16 -18.46 -9.67
CA VAL A 167 -4.49 -19.06 -9.86
C VAL A 167 -4.45 -20.09 -10.98
N THR A 168 -3.84 -19.74 -12.12
CA THR A 168 -3.65 -20.67 -13.25
C THR A 168 -2.76 -21.84 -12.88
N ALA A 169 -1.61 -21.62 -12.23
CA ALA A 169 -0.69 -22.69 -11.87
C ALA A 169 -1.30 -23.70 -10.89
N LEU A 170 -2.09 -23.24 -9.92
CA LEU A 170 -2.68 -24.12 -8.90
C LEU A 170 -3.95 -24.82 -9.36
N THR A 171 -4.76 -24.19 -10.22
CA THR A 171 -6.12 -24.65 -10.54
C THR A 171 -6.34 -25.01 -12.01
N GLY A 172 -5.45 -24.58 -12.91
CA GLY A 172 -5.63 -24.71 -14.36
C GLY A 172 -6.66 -23.72 -14.94
N MET A 173 -7.14 -22.74 -14.17
CA MET A 173 -8.02 -21.68 -14.66
C MET A 173 -7.32 -20.86 -15.75
N ASN A 174 -8.08 -20.44 -16.77
CA ASN A 174 -7.55 -19.62 -17.86
C ASN A 174 -7.00 -18.27 -17.32
N VAL A 175 -5.76 -17.93 -17.71
CA VAL A 175 -5.07 -16.71 -17.25
C VAL A 175 -5.87 -15.46 -17.57
N TYR A 176 -6.36 -15.32 -18.80
CA TYR A 176 -7.14 -14.14 -19.22
C TYR A 176 -8.45 -14.02 -18.45
N ALA A 177 -9.12 -15.14 -18.18
CA ALA A 177 -10.31 -15.13 -17.32
C ALA A 177 -9.97 -14.63 -15.91
N ALA A 178 -8.86 -15.07 -15.31
CA ALA A 178 -8.43 -14.60 -14.00
C ALA A 178 -8.12 -13.09 -14.02
N VAL A 179 -7.43 -12.60 -15.05
CA VAL A 179 -7.09 -11.18 -15.21
C VAL A 179 -8.32 -10.27 -15.27
N PHE A 180 -9.42 -10.69 -15.91
CA PHE A 180 -10.65 -9.89 -15.96
C PHE A 180 -11.56 -10.05 -14.74
N LEU A 181 -11.66 -11.27 -14.19
CA LEU A 181 -12.60 -11.55 -13.11
C LEU A 181 -12.14 -11.01 -11.75
N ILE A 182 -10.83 -11.00 -11.48
CA ILE A 182 -10.28 -10.46 -10.23
C ILE A 182 -10.66 -8.98 -10.03
N PRO A 183 -10.33 -8.04 -10.93
CA PRO A 183 -10.63 -6.62 -10.73
C PRO A 183 -12.13 -6.33 -10.81
N LEU A 184 -12.91 -7.14 -11.55
CA LEU A 184 -14.35 -6.96 -11.68
C LEU A 184 -15.05 -6.96 -10.32
N GLY A 185 -14.76 -7.98 -9.49
CA GLY A 185 -15.32 -8.02 -8.14
C GLY A 185 -14.87 -6.84 -7.28
N VAL A 186 -13.60 -6.47 -7.38
CA VAL A 186 -13.05 -5.34 -6.63
C VAL A 186 -13.78 -4.04 -6.97
N CYS A 187 -14.03 -3.78 -8.25
CA CYS A 187 -14.79 -2.61 -8.69
C CYS A 187 -16.18 -2.53 -8.03
N VAL A 188 -16.90 -3.66 -7.92
CA VAL A 188 -18.25 -3.69 -7.34
C VAL A 188 -18.24 -3.21 -5.88
N TYR A 189 -17.37 -3.77 -5.03
CA TYR A 189 -17.37 -3.37 -3.61
C TYR A 189 -16.79 -1.98 -3.39
N VAL A 190 -15.82 -1.55 -4.20
CA VAL A 190 -15.21 -0.21 -4.07
C VAL A 190 -16.23 0.87 -4.43
N VAL A 191 -17.00 0.68 -5.52
CA VAL A 191 -18.07 1.60 -5.91
C VAL A 191 -19.16 1.68 -4.84
N LEU A 192 -19.49 0.57 -4.17
CA LEU A 192 -20.52 0.55 -3.13
C LEU A 192 -20.03 1.12 -1.78
N GLY A 193 -18.75 0.93 -1.43
CA GLY A 193 -18.23 1.23 -0.09
C GLY A 193 -17.42 2.52 0.05
N GLY A 194 -16.67 2.95 -0.97
CA GLY A 194 -15.73 4.07 -0.84
C GLY A 194 -14.52 3.79 0.07
N LEU A 195 -13.76 4.84 0.41
CA LEU A 195 -12.46 4.69 1.08
C LEU A 195 -12.54 4.14 2.52
N ARG A 196 -13.48 4.61 3.36
CA ARG A 196 -13.60 4.12 4.75
C ARG A 196 -13.98 2.64 4.80
N ALA A 197 -14.90 2.22 3.94
CA ALA A 197 -15.23 0.82 3.76
C ALA A 197 -13.99 0.00 3.39
N THR A 198 -13.20 0.51 2.45
CA THR A 198 -11.97 -0.13 2.00
C THR A 198 -10.97 -0.34 3.15
N PHE A 199 -10.85 0.61 4.10
CA PHE A 199 -10.02 0.43 5.29
C PHE A 199 -10.46 -0.75 6.18
N LEU A 200 -11.76 -1.00 6.30
CA LEU A 200 -12.24 -2.16 7.05
C LEU A 200 -12.01 -3.47 6.28
N CYS A 201 -12.22 -3.46 4.95
CA CYS A 201 -11.86 -4.58 4.10
C CYS A 201 -10.38 -4.96 4.30
N ASP A 202 -9.51 -3.96 4.21
CA ASP A 202 -8.06 -4.10 4.40
C ASP A 202 -7.68 -4.71 5.74
N TYR A 203 -8.36 -4.30 6.81
CA TYR A 203 -8.18 -4.90 8.13
C TYR A 203 -8.46 -6.40 8.12
N THR A 204 -9.60 -6.82 7.55
CA THR A 204 -9.95 -8.25 7.49
C THR A 204 -9.01 -9.05 6.59
N HIS A 205 -8.59 -8.47 5.45
CA HIS A 205 -7.65 -9.09 4.53
C HIS A 205 -6.30 -9.32 5.23
N THR A 206 -5.79 -8.29 5.91
CA THR A 206 -4.54 -8.39 6.68
C THR A 206 -4.65 -9.43 7.78
N PHE A 207 -5.76 -9.48 8.52
CA PHE A 207 -5.98 -10.47 9.55
C PHE A 207 -5.91 -11.91 9.02
N ILE A 208 -6.64 -12.19 7.93
CA ILE A 208 -6.66 -13.52 7.28
C ILE A 208 -5.26 -13.88 6.78
N VAL A 209 -4.56 -12.95 6.13
CA VAL A 209 -3.19 -13.16 5.63
C VAL A 209 -2.24 -13.53 6.78
N MET A 210 -2.27 -12.81 7.90
CA MET A 210 -1.40 -13.09 9.05
C MET A 210 -1.63 -14.47 9.67
N ILE A 211 -2.89 -14.90 9.79
CA ILE A 211 -3.22 -16.23 10.30
C ILE A 211 -2.67 -17.33 9.38
N ILE A 212 -2.80 -17.16 8.07
CA ILE A 212 -2.28 -18.14 7.10
C ILE A 212 -0.74 -18.16 7.10
N ILE A 213 -0.08 -17.00 7.23
CA ILE A 213 1.38 -16.95 7.38
C ILE A 213 1.82 -17.75 8.61
N LEU A 214 1.20 -17.51 9.78
CA LEU A 214 1.51 -18.28 10.99
C LEU A 214 1.24 -19.77 10.81
N TYR A 215 0.14 -20.14 10.15
CA TYR A 215 -0.15 -21.53 9.82
C TYR A 215 0.97 -22.19 9.02
N PHE A 216 1.49 -21.52 7.98
CA PHE A 216 2.64 -22.03 7.23
C PHE A 216 3.92 -22.08 8.07
N MET A 217 4.19 -21.06 8.89
CA MET A 217 5.37 -21.02 9.76
C MET A 217 5.38 -22.19 10.76
N PHE A 218 4.28 -22.40 11.49
CA PHE A 218 4.16 -23.53 12.41
C PHE A 218 4.21 -24.87 11.67
N SER A 219 3.52 -24.99 10.54
CA SER A 219 3.61 -26.20 9.73
C SER A 219 5.06 -26.55 9.38
N VAL A 220 5.81 -25.62 8.77
CA VAL A 220 7.19 -25.86 8.33
C VAL A 220 8.15 -26.12 9.48
N TYR A 221 8.09 -25.33 10.56
CA TYR A 221 9.12 -25.34 11.59
C TYR A 221 8.78 -26.16 12.85
N THR A 222 7.57 -26.71 12.97
CA THR A 222 7.20 -27.52 14.15
C THR A 222 6.55 -28.86 13.85
N SER A 223 5.73 -28.96 12.81
CA SER A 223 4.76 -30.08 12.69
C SER A 223 4.90 -30.92 11.42
N ASN A 224 5.52 -30.41 10.37
CA ASN A 224 5.57 -31.08 9.07
C ASN A 224 6.57 -32.25 9.05
N ALA A 225 6.21 -33.37 8.42
CA ALA A 225 7.07 -34.55 8.34
C ALA A 225 8.33 -34.36 7.48
N LEU A 226 8.30 -33.45 6.50
CA LEU A 226 9.42 -33.23 5.57
C LEU A 226 10.50 -32.31 6.15
N ILE A 227 10.08 -31.28 6.92
CA ILE A 227 10.98 -30.29 7.52
C ILE A 227 10.84 -30.37 9.05
N GLY A 228 9.72 -29.93 9.61
CA GLY A 228 9.34 -30.17 11.01
C GLY A 228 10.20 -29.50 12.07
N SER A 229 11.35 -28.94 11.72
CA SER A 229 12.20 -28.15 12.62
C SER A 229 13.15 -27.23 11.85
N PRO A 230 13.61 -26.13 12.47
CA PRO A 230 14.66 -25.30 11.89
C PRO A 230 15.98 -26.06 11.67
N THR A 231 16.24 -27.12 12.44
CA THR A 231 17.44 -27.96 12.27
C THR A 231 17.41 -28.74 10.96
N VAL A 232 16.29 -29.40 10.68
CA VAL A 232 16.13 -30.16 9.43
C VAL A 232 16.14 -29.21 8.24
N MET A 233 15.48 -28.05 8.34
CA MET A 233 15.56 -27.00 7.31
C MET A 233 17.02 -26.62 7.03
N PHE A 234 17.81 -26.35 8.08
CA PHE A 234 19.22 -26.00 7.97
C PHE A 234 20.04 -27.08 7.26
N ASP A 235 19.84 -28.35 7.63
CA ASP A 235 20.54 -29.48 7.02
C ASP A 235 20.16 -29.68 5.55
N LEU A 236 18.88 -29.50 5.20
CA LEU A 236 18.42 -29.54 3.82
C LEU A 236 18.99 -28.40 2.98
N LEU A 237 19.04 -27.18 3.53
CA LEU A 237 19.65 -26.02 2.85
C LEU A 237 21.16 -26.19 2.66
N LYS A 238 21.86 -26.83 3.62
CA LYS A 238 23.28 -27.20 3.45
C LYS A 238 23.48 -28.22 2.33
N LYS A 239 22.63 -29.26 2.27
CA LYS A 239 22.67 -30.24 1.17
C LYS A 239 22.38 -29.56 -0.18
N ALA A 240 21.38 -28.70 -0.23
CA ALA A 240 21.06 -27.91 -1.41
C ALA A 240 22.23 -27.00 -1.83
N SER A 241 22.96 -26.41 -0.89
CA SER A 241 24.14 -25.57 -1.19
C SER A 241 25.26 -26.35 -1.90
N ILE A 242 25.36 -27.67 -1.68
CA ILE A 242 26.34 -28.54 -2.33
C ILE A 242 25.81 -29.02 -3.68
N ALA A 243 24.53 -29.42 -3.75
CA ALA A 243 23.91 -29.95 -4.96
C ALA A 243 23.61 -28.87 -6.01
N ARG A 244 23.25 -27.66 -5.54
CA ARG A 244 22.87 -26.47 -6.31
C ARG A 244 23.52 -25.23 -5.67
N PRO A 245 24.82 -25.02 -5.83
CA PRO A 245 25.48 -23.83 -5.29
C PRO A 245 24.94 -22.56 -5.95
N VAL A 246 24.69 -21.53 -5.15
CA VAL A 246 24.23 -20.21 -5.64
C VAL A 246 25.41 -19.35 -6.08
N GLU A 247 25.41 -18.91 -7.32
CA GLU A 247 26.44 -18.01 -7.84
C GLU A 247 26.43 -16.68 -7.06
N GLY A 248 27.62 -16.19 -6.68
CA GLY A 248 27.78 -14.94 -5.94
C GLY A 248 27.55 -15.04 -4.42
N ASN A 249 27.01 -16.16 -3.92
CA ASN A 249 26.92 -16.42 -2.48
C ASN A 249 28.26 -16.93 -1.91
N GLN A 250 28.50 -16.69 -0.62
CA GLN A 250 29.67 -17.27 0.06
C GLN A 250 29.60 -18.80 0.04
N ASP A 251 30.59 -19.45 -0.57
CA ASP A 251 30.68 -20.91 -0.76
C ASP A 251 29.40 -21.53 -1.38
N GLY A 252 28.67 -20.76 -2.20
CA GLY A 252 27.41 -21.19 -2.79
C GLY A 252 26.26 -21.36 -1.80
N SER A 253 26.41 -20.91 -0.55
CA SER A 253 25.49 -21.20 0.54
C SER A 253 24.16 -20.45 0.45
N TYR A 254 23.05 -21.12 0.74
CA TYR A 254 21.75 -20.48 0.97
C TYR A 254 21.61 -19.81 2.35
N LEU A 255 22.59 -20.00 3.23
CA LEU A 255 22.58 -19.61 4.64
C LEU A 255 23.52 -18.44 4.93
N THR A 256 23.72 -17.54 3.96
CA THR A 256 24.57 -16.35 4.13
C THR A 256 23.85 -15.08 3.64
N LEU A 257 24.14 -13.95 4.28
CA LEU A 257 23.77 -12.64 3.75
C LEU A 257 24.77 -12.09 2.74
N LYS A 258 25.98 -12.68 2.65
CA LYS A 258 26.94 -12.43 1.57
C LYS A 258 26.40 -13.08 0.30
N SER A 259 25.51 -12.36 -0.38
CA SER A 259 24.98 -12.67 -1.70
C SER A 259 25.14 -11.45 -2.58
N ASN A 260 26.00 -11.54 -3.61
CA ASN A 260 26.24 -10.41 -4.51
C ASN A 260 24.95 -10.02 -5.25
N TYR A 261 24.22 -11.00 -5.79
CA TYR A 261 22.94 -10.76 -6.46
C TYR A 261 21.83 -10.37 -5.49
N GLY A 262 21.83 -10.88 -4.26
CA GLY A 262 20.91 -10.42 -3.20
C GLY A 262 21.10 -8.93 -2.86
N LEU A 263 22.34 -8.46 -2.78
CA LEU A 263 22.63 -7.03 -2.58
C LEU A 263 22.22 -6.19 -3.80
N ILE A 264 22.52 -6.64 -5.02
CA ILE A 264 22.08 -5.98 -6.26
C ILE A 264 20.55 -5.84 -6.28
N PHE A 265 19.85 -6.93 -5.97
CA PHE A 265 18.40 -6.93 -5.83
C PHE A 265 17.92 -5.95 -4.76
N GLY A 266 18.58 -5.91 -3.60
CA GLY A 266 18.28 -4.95 -2.54
C GLY A 266 18.40 -3.48 -2.99
N VAL A 267 19.40 -3.15 -3.80
CA VAL A 267 19.56 -1.79 -4.38
C VAL A 267 18.48 -1.50 -5.41
N ILE A 268 18.18 -2.46 -6.30
CA ILE A 268 17.06 -2.33 -7.27
C ILE A 268 15.75 -2.10 -6.52
N GLN A 269 15.48 -2.90 -5.48
CA GLN A 269 14.30 -2.79 -4.65
C GLN A 269 14.18 -1.41 -4.00
N LEU A 270 15.30 -0.89 -3.47
CA LEU A 270 15.33 0.42 -2.83
C LEU A 270 14.99 1.53 -3.83
N CYS A 271 15.64 1.54 -5.00
CA CYS A 271 15.37 2.52 -6.05
C CYS A 271 13.95 2.40 -6.60
N SER A 272 13.54 1.18 -6.95
CA SER A 272 12.27 0.89 -7.60
C SER A 272 11.08 1.15 -6.69
N GLY A 273 11.17 0.67 -5.45
CA GLY A 273 10.08 0.85 -4.49
C GLY A 273 9.95 2.29 -3.99
N MET A 274 11.01 3.10 -3.97
CA MET A 274 10.85 4.56 -3.76
C MET A 274 9.98 5.18 -4.86
N GLY A 275 10.20 4.75 -6.11
CA GLY A 275 9.36 5.04 -7.27
C GLY A 275 7.89 4.79 -6.99
N THR A 276 7.58 3.55 -6.64
CA THR A 276 6.18 3.14 -6.41
C THR A 276 5.57 3.89 -5.25
N VAL A 277 6.27 3.97 -4.12
CA VAL A 277 5.71 4.57 -2.89
C VAL A 277 5.46 6.06 -3.02
N PHE A 278 6.35 6.80 -3.70
CA PHE A 278 6.31 8.26 -3.69
C PHE A 278 5.42 8.81 -4.80
N LEU A 279 5.11 8.02 -5.83
CA LEU A 279 4.35 8.45 -7.00
C LEU A 279 2.98 7.79 -7.11
N ASP A 280 2.72 6.70 -6.38
CA ASP A 280 1.40 6.09 -6.33
C ASP A 280 0.47 6.85 -5.37
N GLN A 281 -0.60 7.40 -5.94
CA GLN A 281 -1.65 8.11 -5.22
C GLN A 281 -2.34 7.24 -4.14
N GLY A 282 -2.34 5.91 -4.24
CA GLY A 282 -2.91 5.01 -3.22
C GLY A 282 -2.25 5.21 -1.84
N TYR A 283 -0.94 5.42 -1.82
CA TYR A 283 -0.21 5.73 -0.58
C TYR A 283 -0.51 7.12 -0.05
N TRP A 284 -0.58 8.12 -0.94
CA TRP A 284 -0.96 9.48 -0.57
C TRP A 284 -2.40 9.54 -0.05
N GLN A 285 -3.32 8.73 -0.58
CA GLN A 285 -4.70 8.70 -0.12
C GLN A 285 -4.80 8.28 1.35
N ARG A 286 -3.98 7.32 1.78
CA ARG A 286 -3.92 6.88 3.18
C ARG A 286 -3.28 7.93 4.08
N ALA A 287 -2.24 8.63 3.61
CA ALA A 287 -1.69 9.78 4.31
C ALA A 287 -2.74 10.88 4.47
N ILE A 288 -3.48 11.19 3.42
CA ILE A 288 -4.54 12.21 3.42
C ILE A 288 -5.70 11.78 4.31
N ALA A 289 -6.07 10.50 4.37
CA ALA A 289 -7.11 9.98 5.26
C ALA A 289 -6.70 9.88 6.74
N SER A 290 -5.40 9.96 7.03
CA SER A 290 -4.88 9.85 8.41
C SER A 290 -5.09 11.12 9.24
N ARG A 291 -5.24 10.97 10.55
CA ARG A 291 -5.25 12.12 11.46
C ARG A 291 -3.85 12.72 11.61
N PRO A 292 -3.70 14.06 11.67
CA PRO A 292 -2.40 14.72 11.82
C PRO A 292 -1.60 14.25 13.03
N THR A 293 -2.28 14.01 14.15
CA THR A 293 -1.69 13.65 15.45
C THR A 293 -1.11 12.23 15.48
N THR A 294 -1.71 11.30 14.73
CA THR A 294 -1.39 9.87 14.81
C THR A 294 -0.76 9.31 13.54
N ALA A 295 -0.77 10.05 12.42
CA ALA A 295 -0.23 9.61 11.13
C ALA A 295 1.17 8.99 11.23
N VAL A 296 2.13 9.71 11.84
CA VAL A 296 3.53 9.22 11.94
C VAL A 296 3.62 7.92 12.72
N ARG A 297 2.86 7.78 13.81
CA ARG A 297 2.85 6.56 14.62
C ARG A 297 2.25 5.40 13.84
N ALA A 298 1.18 5.64 13.09
CA ALA A 298 0.55 4.63 12.23
C ALA A 298 1.50 4.14 11.13
N TYR A 299 2.24 5.05 10.47
CA TYR A 299 3.23 4.67 9.44
C TYR A 299 4.43 3.90 10.02
N VAL A 300 4.97 4.30 11.17
CA VAL A 300 6.08 3.57 11.81
C VAL A 300 5.61 2.18 12.25
N MET A 301 4.44 2.08 12.88
CA MET A 301 3.87 0.80 13.30
C MET A 301 3.53 -0.09 12.12
N GLY A 302 2.86 0.46 11.11
CA GLY A 302 2.53 -0.24 9.87
C GLY A 302 3.77 -0.70 9.12
N GLY A 303 4.83 0.10 9.06
CA GLY A 303 6.09 -0.29 8.41
C GLY A 303 6.82 -1.43 9.12
N MET A 304 6.83 -1.41 10.44
CA MET A 304 7.37 -2.50 11.25
C MET A 304 6.54 -3.78 11.12
N ALA A 305 5.21 -3.67 11.13
CA ALA A 305 4.32 -4.82 10.95
C ALA A 305 4.41 -5.40 9.53
N TRP A 306 4.54 -4.54 8.51
CA TRP A 306 4.67 -4.97 7.12
C TRP A 306 5.94 -5.78 6.90
N PHE A 307 7.08 -5.40 7.49
CA PHE A 307 8.34 -6.15 7.38
C PHE A 307 8.15 -7.65 7.69
N ALA A 308 7.29 -7.97 8.66
CA ALA A 308 7.01 -9.34 9.07
C ALA A 308 6.49 -10.23 7.95
N ILE A 309 5.72 -9.66 7.02
CA ILE A 309 5.04 -10.41 5.96
C ILE A 309 6.03 -11.00 4.98
N PRO A 310 6.78 -10.22 4.18
CA PRO A 310 7.74 -10.79 3.25
C PRO A 310 8.86 -11.51 3.99
N PHE A 311 9.32 -10.99 5.14
CA PHE A 311 10.38 -11.64 5.90
C PHE A 311 9.96 -13.03 6.38
N GLY A 312 8.84 -13.13 7.10
CA GLY A 312 8.38 -14.40 7.66
C GLY A 312 7.82 -15.36 6.63
N PHE A 313 7.01 -14.87 5.68
CA PHE A 313 6.43 -15.70 4.63
C PHE A 313 7.52 -16.25 3.70
N ALA A 314 8.42 -15.41 3.18
CA ALA A 314 9.43 -15.86 2.23
C ALA A 314 10.56 -16.66 2.88
N THR A 315 10.96 -16.32 4.11
CA THR A 315 11.91 -17.16 4.88
C THR A 315 11.33 -18.56 5.13
N THR A 316 10.00 -18.67 5.22
CA THR A 316 9.33 -19.96 5.41
C THR A 316 9.15 -20.72 4.10
N LEU A 317 8.31 -20.21 3.19
CA LEU A 317 7.93 -20.95 1.97
C LEU A 317 8.99 -20.85 0.89
N GLY A 318 9.69 -19.72 0.76
CA GLY A 318 10.78 -19.56 -0.20
C GLY A 318 11.98 -20.47 0.12
N LEU A 319 12.41 -20.56 1.38
CA LEU A 319 13.45 -21.52 1.78
C LEU A 319 12.96 -22.97 1.75
N ALA A 320 11.68 -23.23 2.08
CA ALA A 320 11.10 -24.56 1.91
C ALA A 320 11.12 -24.99 0.44
N ALA A 321 10.93 -24.07 -0.51
CA ALA A 321 11.06 -24.36 -1.94
C ALA A 321 12.46 -24.88 -2.29
N VAL A 322 13.51 -24.23 -1.77
CA VAL A 322 14.91 -24.66 -1.95
C VAL A 322 15.15 -26.04 -1.32
N ALA A 323 14.72 -26.20 -0.07
CA ALA A 323 14.94 -27.40 0.72
C ALA A 323 14.25 -28.64 0.15
N LEU A 324 13.08 -28.45 -0.50
CA LEU A 324 12.26 -29.53 -1.01
C LEU A 324 12.40 -29.76 -2.52
N THR A 325 13.21 -28.99 -3.26
CA THR A 325 13.35 -29.16 -4.72
C THR A 325 13.71 -30.59 -5.13
N ASP A 326 14.52 -31.30 -4.34
CA ASP A 326 14.93 -32.70 -4.59
C ASP A 326 13.96 -33.73 -4.02
N ASN A 327 12.86 -33.30 -3.41
CA ASN A 327 11.91 -34.21 -2.79
C ASN A 327 10.84 -34.66 -3.81
N PRO A 328 10.45 -35.96 -3.83
CA PRO A 328 9.38 -36.45 -4.71
C PRO A 328 8.03 -35.75 -4.56
N SER A 329 7.75 -35.13 -3.41
CA SER A 329 6.54 -34.33 -3.19
C SER A 329 6.58 -32.97 -3.89
N TYR A 330 7.73 -32.53 -4.41
CA TYR A 330 7.86 -31.24 -5.08
C TYR A 330 7.31 -31.28 -6.51
N PRO A 331 6.49 -30.31 -6.94
CA PRO A 331 5.77 -30.38 -8.22
C PRO A 331 6.64 -30.56 -9.48
N THR A 332 7.90 -30.10 -9.46
CA THR A 332 8.80 -30.19 -10.62
C THR A 332 9.73 -31.41 -10.57
N TYR A 333 9.73 -32.19 -9.48
CA TYR A 333 10.64 -33.33 -9.29
C TYR A 333 10.55 -34.34 -10.45
N PRO A 334 11.68 -34.86 -10.97
CA PRO A 334 13.07 -34.66 -10.52
C PRO A 334 13.78 -33.44 -11.11
N ASN A 335 13.06 -32.58 -11.84
CA ASN A 335 13.64 -31.42 -12.50
C ASN A 335 13.62 -30.18 -11.57
N ASN A 336 14.61 -29.31 -11.75
CA ASN A 336 14.59 -27.98 -11.15
C ASN A 336 13.50 -27.11 -11.77
N MET A 337 13.08 -26.07 -11.05
CA MET A 337 12.18 -25.05 -11.61
C MET A 337 12.83 -24.37 -12.82
N THR A 338 12.05 -24.10 -13.87
CA THR A 338 12.54 -23.33 -15.01
C THR A 338 12.63 -21.84 -14.66
N ALA A 339 13.47 -21.08 -15.37
CA ALA A 339 13.61 -19.64 -15.15
C ALA A 339 12.28 -18.89 -15.26
N SER A 340 11.40 -19.30 -16.17
CA SER A 340 10.05 -18.73 -16.31
C SER A 340 9.14 -19.03 -15.11
N GLN A 341 9.24 -20.23 -14.52
CA GLN A 341 8.48 -20.57 -13.30
C GLN A 341 8.96 -19.78 -12.09
N ILE A 342 10.27 -19.57 -11.98
CA ILE A 342 10.89 -18.73 -10.94
C ILE A 342 10.42 -17.28 -11.11
N SER A 343 10.56 -16.70 -12.30
CA SER A 343 10.15 -15.31 -12.59
C SER A 343 8.64 -15.07 -12.49
N SER A 344 7.83 -16.11 -12.68
CA SER A 344 6.38 -16.08 -12.44
C SER A 344 5.98 -16.13 -10.96
N GLY A 345 6.94 -16.28 -10.05
CA GLY A 345 6.69 -16.28 -8.61
C GLY A 345 6.25 -17.63 -8.03
N LEU A 346 6.50 -18.75 -8.72
CA LEU A 346 5.90 -20.05 -8.35
C LEU A 346 6.62 -20.80 -7.21
N SER A 347 7.70 -20.25 -6.64
CA SER A 347 8.46 -20.91 -5.57
C SER A 347 7.62 -21.18 -4.31
N ALA A 348 6.89 -20.17 -3.81
CA ALA A 348 5.99 -20.32 -2.67
C ALA A 348 4.80 -21.26 -2.96
N PRO A 349 4.11 -21.15 -4.12
CA PRO A 349 3.13 -22.15 -4.57
C PRO A 349 3.63 -23.58 -4.53
N PHE A 350 4.79 -23.84 -5.10
CA PHE A 350 5.32 -25.20 -5.16
C PHE A 350 5.74 -25.71 -3.78
N ALA A 351 6.30 -24.85 -2.92
CA ALA A 351 6.59 -25.21 -1.53
C ALA A 351 5.33 -25.53 -0.73
N ALA A 352 4.29 -24.70 -0.82
CA ALA A 352 3.03 -24.91 -0.10
C ALA A 352 2.38 -26.26 -0.47
N VAL A 353 2.45 -26.62 -1.76
CA VAL A 353 1.96 -27.90 -2.28
C VAL A 353 2.82 -29.05 -1.82
N ALA A 354 4.15 -28.93 -1.88
CA ALA A 354 5.06 -29.98 -1.43
C ALA A 354 4.89 -30.28 0.07
N LEU A 355 4.66 -29.24 0.87
CA LEU A 355 4.52 -29.35 2.33
C LEU A 355 3.16 -29.92 2.75
N LEU A 356 2.07 -29.42 2.16
CA LEU A 356 0.72 -29.60 2.69
C LEU A 356 -0.29 -30.12 1.66
N GLY A 357 0.13 -30.38 0.42
CA GLY A 357 -0.75 -30.83 -0.66
C GLY A 357 -1.88 -29.85 -0.96
N LYS A 358 -3.11 -30.37 -1.08
CA LYS A 358 -4.31 -29.57 -1.41
C LYS A 358 -4.61 -28.46 -0.38
N PRO A 359 -4.58 -28.72 0.95
CA PRO A 359 -4.73 -27.65 1.95
C PRO A 359 -3.73 -26.49 1.78
N GLY A 360 -2.47 -26.79 1.47
CA GLY A 360 -1.45 -25.77 1.24
C GLY A 360 -1.75 -24.92 0.00
N ALA A 361 -2.18 -25.55 -1.09
CA ALA A 361 -2.60 -24.86 -2.30
C ALA A 361 -3.79 -23.92 -2.04
N ILE A 362 -4.81 -24.38 -1.29
CA ILE A 362 -5.99 -23.57 -0.96
C ILE A 362 -5.61 -22.39 -0.06
N ALA A 363 -4.81 -22.63 0.98
CA ALA A 363 -4.37 -21.58 1.89
C ALA A 363 -3.61 -20.49 1.14
N LEU A 364 -2.68 -20.87 0.25
CA LEU A 364 -1.93 -19.90 -0.54
C LEU A 364 -2.81 -19.14 -1.54
N LEU A 365 -3.71 -19.84 -2.24
CA LEU A 365 -4.67 -19.24 -3.16
C LEU A 365 -5.53 -18.18 -2.44
N LEU A 366 -5.97 -18.48 -1.21
CA LEU A 366 -6.72 -17.55 -0.38
C LEU A 366 -5.86 -16.35 0.03
N THR A 367 -4.62 -16.56 0.53
CA THR A 367 -3.72 -15.46 0.90
C THR A 367 -3.46 -14.50 -0.26
N LEU A 368 -3.19 -15.05 -1.45
CA LEU A 368 -2.94 -14.24 -2.64
C LEU A 368 -4.19 -13.52 -3.11
N PHE A 369 -5.35 -14.16 -3.04
CA PHE A 369 -6.61 -13.51 -3.37
C PHE A 369 -6.86 -12.30 -2.44
N MET A 370 -6.68 -12.45 -1.12
CA MET A 370 -6.79 -11.34 -0.15
C MET A 370 -5.79 -10.20 -0.42
N ALA A 371 -4.56 -10.55 -0.80
CA ALA A 371 -3.51 -9.58 -1.13
C ALA A 371 -3.83 -8.78 -2.39
N VAL A 372 -4.27 -9.47 -3.45
CA VAL A 372 -4.59 -8.84 -4.75
C VAL A 372 -5.85 -7.99 -4.66
N THR A 373 -6.91 -8.45 -3.97
CA THR A 373 -8.15 -7.67 -3.86
C THR A 373 -7.93 -6.37 -3.09
N SER A 374 -7.28 -6.43 -1.92
CA SER A 374 -6.96 -5.25 -1.11
C SER A 374 -6.15 -4.21 -1.88
N SER A 375 -5.07 -4.66 -2.52
CA SER A 375 -4.19 -3.77 -3.26
C SER A 375 -4.90 -3.19 -4.49
N SER A 376 -5.68 -4.01 -5.20
CA SER A 376 -6.47 -3.54 -6.35
C SER A 376 -7.49 -2.47 -5.97
N SER A 377 -8.15 -2.59 -4.80
CA SER A 377 -9.05 -1.52 -4.35
C SER A 377 -8.34 -0.21 -4.08
N SER A 378 -7.10 -0.27 -3.58
CA SER A 378 -6.30 0.93 -3.35
C SER A 378 -5.96 1.62 -4.67
N GLU A 379 -5.54 0.86 -5.68
CA GLU A 379 -5.24 1.37 -7.03
C GLU A 379 -6.47 1.97 -7.73
N LEU A 380 -7.62 1.31 -7.61
CA LEU A 380 -8.88 1.81 -8.19
C LEU A 380 -9.28 3.17 -7.59
N ILE A 381 -9.19 3.32 -6.27
CA ILE A 381 -9.48 4.60 -5.59
C ILE A 381 -8.44 5.66 -5.96
N ALA A 382 -7.16 5.27 -6.03
CA ALA A 382 -6.05 6.15 -6.37
C ALA A 382 -6.26 6.80 -7.74
N VAL A 383 -6.41 5.98 -8.79
CA VAL A 383 -6.61 6.47 -10.16
C VAL A 383 -7.93 7.20 -10.31
N SER A 384 -8.99 6.73 -9.65
CA SER A 384 -10.26 7.44 -9.66
C SER A 384 -10.14 8.86 -9.08
N SER A 385 -9.39 9.02 -7.99
CA SER A 385 -9.14 10.31 -7.37
C SER A 385 -8.35 11.25 -8.29
N ILE A 386 -7.28 10.74 -8.94
CA ILE A 386 -6.51 11.51 -9.93
C ILE A 386 -7.42 11.98 -11.07
N LEU A 387 -8.17 11.05 -11.68
CA LEU A 387 -9.01 11.37 -12.83
C LEU A 387 -10.18 12.30 -12.45
N THR A 388 -10.68 12.22 -11.22
CA THR A 388 -11.81 13.04 -10.76
C THR A 388 -11.35 14.45 -10.35
N PHE A 389 -10.34 14.58 -9.49
CA PHE A 389 -9.93 15.87 -8.94
C PHE A 389 -8.89 16.57 -9.80
N ASP A 390 -7.91 15.85 -10.35
CA ASP A 390 -6.81 16.46 -11.08
C ASP A 390 -7.10 16.62 -12.57
N VAL A 391 -7.92 15.74 -13.14
CA VAL A 391 -8.29 15.79 -14.56
C VAL A 391 -9.66 16.44 -14.74
N TYR A 392 -10.73 15.80 -14.27
CA TYR A 392 -12.10 16.24 -14.52
C TYR A 392 -12.42 17.59 -13.89
N LYS A 393 -12.20 17.75 -12.58
CA LYS A 393 -12.51 19.01 -11.87
C LYS A 393 -11.63 20.16 -12.39
N ILE A 394 -10.33 19.97 -12.59
CA ILE A 394 -9.44 21.08 -12.98
C ILE A 394 -9.59 21.48 -14.46
N TYR A 395 -9.64 20.52 -15.38
CA TYR A 395 -9.56 20.82 -16.82
C TYR A 395 -10.89 20.75 -17.57
N PHE A 396 -11.85 19.95 -17.11
CA PHE A 396 -13.13 19.77 -17.82
C PHE A 396 -14.27 20.54 -17.17
N LYS A 397 -14.41 20.51 -15.83
CA LYS A 397 -15.52 21.16 -15.11
C LYS A 397 -15.08 21.71 -13.74
N PRO A 398 -14.54 22.94 -13.69
CA PRO A 398 -14.08 23.61 -12.45
C PRO A 398 -15.13 23.74 -11.35
N HIS A 399 -16.40 23.92 -11.73
CA HIS A 399 -17.52 24.10 -10.81
C HIS A 399 -18.39 22.84 -10.67
N ALA A 400 -17.78 21.65 -10.72
CA ALA A 400 -18.49 20.39 -10.55
C ALA A 400 -19.07 20.26 -9.13
N THR A 401 -20.33 19.83 -9.05
CA THR A 401 -21.01 19.62 -7.76
C THR A 401 -20.51 18.35 -7.07
N PRO A 402 -20.59 18.22 -5.73
CA PRO A 402 -20.16 17.00 -5.01
C PRO A 402 -20.81 15.71 -5.53
N ARG A 403 -22.10 15.77 -5.91
CA ARG A 403 -22.83 14.63 -6.49
C ARG A 403 -22.32 14.23 -7.88
N GLU A 404 -21.82 15.19 -8.66
CA GLU A 404 -21.18 14.90 -9.95
C GLU A 404 -19.81 14.27 -9.76
N LEU A 405 -19.01 14.78 -8.81
CA LEU A 405 -17.69 14.22 -8.50
C LEU A 405 -17.77 12.74 -8.08
N ILE A 406 -18.76 12.36 -7.27
CA ILE A 406 -18.97 10.95 -6.89
C ILE A 406 -19.35 10.09 -8.12
N ARG A 407 -20.27 10.58 -8.96
CA ARG A 407 -20.66 9.85 -10.19
C ARG A 407 -19.48 9.65 -11.13
N VAL A 408 -18.66 10.68 -11.30
CA VAL A 408 -17.43 10.59 -12.11
C VAL A 408 -16.47 9.60 -11.48
N SER A 409 -16.24 9.65 -10.17
CA SER A 409 -15.38 8.71 -9.45
C SER A 409 -15.83 7.25 -9.67
N HIS A 410 -17.13 6.94 -9.55
CA HIS A 410 -17.63 5.60 -9.83
C HIS A 410 -17.39 5.14 -11.28
N ILE A 411 -17.57 6.04 -12.25
CA ILE A 411 -17.28 5.74 -13.67
C ILE A 411 -15.78 5.48 -13.86
N MET A 412 -14.91 6.30 -13.25
CA MET A 412 -13.46 6.16 -13.39
C MET A 412 -12.93 4.88 -12.74
N ILE A 413 -13.53 4.41 -11.64
CA ILE A 413 -13.23 3.10 -11.05
C ILE A 413 -13.48 1.98 -12.07
N CYS A 414 -14.66 1.93 -12.68
CA CYS A 414 -15.01 0.90 -13.65
C CYS A 414 -14.12 0.97 -14.90
N VAL A 415 -13.85 2.17 -15.41
CA VAL A 415 -12.97 2.39 -16.57
C VAL A 415 -11.55 1.90 -16.26
N PHE A 416 -10.99 2.28 -15.11
CA PHE A 416 -9.64 1.86 -14.75
C PHE A 416 -9.55 0.35 -14.48
N GLY A 417 -10.58 -0.27 -13.89
CA GLY A 417 -10.68 -1.72 -13.75
C GLY A 417 -10.56 -2.48 -15.08
N LEU A 418 -11.16 -1.95 -16.14
CA LEU A 418 -11.00 -2.50 -17.50
C LEU A 418 -9.61 -2.23 -18.06
N ILE A 419 -9.05 -1.04 -17.85
CA ILE A 419 -7.72 -0.67 -18.33
C ILE A 419 -6.64 -1.54 -17.69
N MET A 420 -6.67 -1.74 -16.36
CA MET A 420 -5.67 -2.57 -15.68
C MET A 420 -5.73 -4.04 -16.17
N ALA A 421 -6.93 -4.58 -16.40
CA ALA A 421 -7.10 -5.91 -16.97
C ALA A 421 -6.56 -5.98 -18.40
N ALA A 422 -6.81 -4.97 -19.23
CA ALA A 422 -6.29 -4.90 -20.60
C ALA A 422 -4.76 -4.85 -20.64
N PHE A 423 -4.13 -4.03 -19.80
CA PHE A 423 -2.66 -3.98 -19.70
C PHE A 423 -2.08 -5.30 -19.23
N ALA A 424 -2.64 -5.93 -18.20
CA ALA A 424 -2.23 -7.26 -17.76
C ALA A 424 -2.33 -8.32 -18.87
N CYS A 425 -3.38 -8.28 -19.70
CA CYS A 425 -3.49 -9.14 -20.88
C CYS A 425 -2.38 -8.87 -21.90
N ILE A 426 -2.06 -7.60 -22.15
CA ILE A 426 -0.99 -7.20 -23.08
C ILE A 426 0.35 -7.74 -22.58
N TRP A 427 0.69 -7.53 -21.30
CA TRP A 427 1.93 -8.03 -20.71
C TRP A 427 2.05 -9.55 -20.82
N SER A 428 0.96 -10.27 -20.50
CA SER A 428 0.92 -11.73 -20.62
C SER A 428 1.09 -12.19 -22.07
N ALA A 429 0.47 -11.51 -23.04
CA ALA A 429 0.55 -11.85 -24.46
C ALA A 429 1.95 -11.62 -25.06
N ILE A 430 2.69 -10.61 -24.59
CA ILE A 430 4.07 -10.33 -25.03
C ILE A 430 5.13 -11.09 -24.24
N GLY A 431 4.72 -11.92 -23.27
CA GLY A 431 5.63 -12.75 -22.48
C GLY A 431 6.36 -12.00 -21.37
N ILE A 432 5.83 -10.87 -20.90
CA ILE A 432 6.34 -10.17 -19.71
C ILE A 432 5.66 -10.74 -18.46
N ASP A 433 6.49 -11.23 -17.53
CA ASP A 433 6.05 -11.80 -16.26
C ASP A 433 6.24 -10.83 -15.08
N LEU A 434 5.84 -11.31 -13.89
CA LEU A 434 5.90 -10.57 -12.64
C LEU A 434 7.32 -10.09 -12.33
N GLY A 435 8.31 -10.98 -12.42
CA GLY A 435 9.70 -10.70 -12.09
C GLY A 435 10.30 -9.62 -13.00
N TRP A 436 10.09 -9.71 -14.31
CA TRP A 436 10.57 -8.69 -15.25
C TRP A 436 9.96 -7.31 -14.94
N LEU A 437 8.64 -7.27 -14.79
CA LEU A 437 7.92 -6.01 -14.54
C LEU A 437 8.33 -5.39 -13.20
N PHE A 438 8.62 -6.23 -12.21
CA PHE A 438 9.10 -5.82 -10.89
C PHE A 438 10.46 -5.13 -10.93
N LEU A 439 11.42 -5.67 -11.70
CA LEU A 439 12.76 -5.10 -11.80
C LEU A 439 12.79 -3.84 -12.67
N VAL A 440 11.95 -3.77 -13.69
CA VAL A 440 11.96 -2.66 -14.67
C VAL A 440 11.15 -1.44 -14.18
N MET A 441 10.08 -1.61 -13.40
CA MET A 441 9.18 -0.48 -13.08
C MET A 441 9.91 0.77 -12.56
N GLY A 442 10.91 0.57 -11.70
CA GLY A 442 11.59 1.64 -10.99
C GLY A 442 12.42 2.56 -11.89
N LEU A 443 12.94 2.07 -13.01
CA LEU A 443 13.66 2.92 -13.96
C LEU A 443 12.69 3.82 -14.76
N LEU A 444 11.43 3.39 -14.92
CA LEU A 444 10.40 4.15 -15.64
C LEU A 444 9.81 5.30 -14.80
N ILE A 445 9.82 5.17 -13.48
CA ILE A 445 9.17 6.14 -12.57
C ILE A 445 10.17 6.82 -11.63
N GLY A 446 11.34 6.22 -11.40
CA GLY A 446 12.30 6.62 -10.37
C GLY A 446 12.80 8.07 -10.48
N GLY A 447 12.82 8.64 -11.70
CA GLY A 447 13.21 10.03 -11.93
C GLY A 447 12.35 11.05 -11.18
N ALA A 448 11.06 10.77 -10.99
CA ALA A 448 10.11 11.70 -10.38
C ALA A 448 10.02 11.62 -8.84
N VAL A 449 10.70 10.65 -8.20
CA VAL A 449 10.65 10.38 -6.74
C VAL A 449 11.02 11.61 -5.91
N PHE A 450 12.27 12.08 -6.04
CA PHE A 450 12.75 13.23 -5.29
C PHE A 450 12.09 14.53 -5.71
N PRO A 451 11.81 14.76 -7.01
CA PRO A 451 10.95 15.86 -7.43
C PRO A 451 9.60 15.92 -6.70
N ALA A 452 8.90 14.79 -6.54
CA ALA A 452 7.63 14.72 -5.80
C ALA A 452 7.83 14.96 -4.29
N ALA A 453 8.83 14.34 -3.68
CA ALA A 453 9.14 14.52 -2.26
C ALA A 453 9.45 16.00 -1.92
N PHE A 454 10.25 16.66 -2.75
CA PHE A 454 10.61 18.07 -2.57
C PHE A 454 9.43 19.03 -2.81
N ALA A 455 8.42 18.61 -3.59
CA ALA A 455 7.24 19.42 -3.85
C ALA A 455 6.43 19.69 -2.57
N VAL A 456 6.56 18.84 -1.55
CA VAL A 456 5.92 19.01 -0.23
C VAL A 456 6.90 19.36 0.89
N THR A 457 8.20 19.09 0.74
CA THR A 457 9.18 19.26 1.82
C THR A 457 10.11 20.46 1.66
N TRP A 458 10.44 20.85 0.42
CA TRP A 458 11.46 21.87 0.16
C TRP A 458 10.85 23.14 -0.44
N ARG A 459 10.80 24.21 0.36
CA ARG A 459 10.20 25.50 -0.03
C ARG A 459 10.82 26.14 -1.28
N GLN A 460 12.11 25.90 -1.52
CA GLN A 460 12.83 26.56 -2.61
C GLN A 460 12.84 25.79 -3.92
N GLN A 461 12.33 24.55 -3.95
CA GLN A 461 12.30 23.76 -5.18
C GLN A 461 11.59 24.54 -6.30
N SER A 462 12.29 24.64 -7.43
CA SER A 462 11.82 25.38 -8.59
C SER A 462 11.06 24.49 -9.55
N LYS A 463 10.14 25.11 -10.31
CA LYS A 463 9.37 24.43 -11.37
C LYS A 463 10.25 23.66 -12.35
N TRP A 464 11.35 24.28 -12.77
CA TRP A 464 12.30 23.69 -13.72
C TRP A 464 13.07 22.53 -13.10
N GLY A 465 13.45 22.63 -11.82
CA GLY A 465 14.07 21.52 -11.09
C GLY A 465 13.14 20.32 -10.98
N ALA A 466 11.86 20.55 -10.68
CA ALA A 466 10.87 19.48 -10.61
C ALA A 466 10.67 18.76 -11.96
N MET A 467 10.52 19.51 -13.06
CA MET A 467 10.31 18.93 -14.40
C MET A 467 11.56 18.22 -14.94
N ALA A 468 12.72 18.89 -14.84
CA ALA A 468 13.97 18.34 -15.36
C ALA A 468 14.45 17.13 -14.55
N GLY A 469 14.23 17.11 -13.23
CA GLY A 469 14.47 15.93 -12.41
C GLY A 469 13.63 14.74 -12.86
N ALA A 470 12.32 14.94 -13.02
CA ALA A 470 11.40 13.88 -13.42
C ALA A 470 11.72 13.30 -14.82
N ILE A 471 11.79 14.17 -15.83
CA ILE A 471 11.98 13.77 -17.24
C ILE A 471 13.43 13.34 -17.49
N GLY A 472 14.40 14.09 -16.95
CA GLY A 472 15.82 13.79 -17.12
C GLY A 472 16.23 12.48 -16.41
N GLY A 473 15.63 12.19 -15.25
CA GLY A 473 15.77 10.90 -14.59
C GLY A 473 15.24 9.76 -15.47
N LEU A 474 14.01 9.86 -15.98
CA LEU A 474 13.47 8.85 -16.90
C LEU A 474 14.37 8.62 -18.13
N ALA A 475 14.83 9.69 -18.77
CA ALA A 475 15.72 9.59 -19.92
C ALA A 475 17.05 8.89 -19.57
N ALA A 476 17.68 9.27 -18.45
CA ALA A 476 18.91 8.64 -17.99
C ALA A 476 18.72 7.16 -17.63
N GLY A 477 17.59 6.82 -16.99
CA GLY A 477 17.22 5.45 -16.65
C GLY A 477 17.07 4.57 -17.89
N LEU A 478 16.33 5.04 -18.91
CA LEU A 478 16.15 4.32 -20.17
C LEU A 478 17.48 4.14 -20.93
N ILE A 479 18.30 5.18 -21.00
CA ILE A 479 19.59 5.12 -21.70
C ILE A 479 20.52 4.12 -21.00
N ALA A 480 20.67 4.22 -19.68
CA ALA A 480 21.54 3.32 -18.91
C ALA A 480 21.07 1.86 -19.01
N TRP A 481 19.76 1.63 -18.92
CA TRP A 481 19.16 0.30 -19.01
C TRP A 481 19.45 -0.36 -20.36
N LEU A 482 19.09 0.30 -21.48
CA LEU A 482 19.26 -0.27 -22.81
C LEU A 482 20.74 -0.39 -23.21
N THR A 483 21.56 0.59 -22.81
CA THR A 483 23.01 0.54 -23.09
C THR A 483 23.67 -0.62 -22.35
N MET A 484 23.31 -0.85 -21.08
CA MET A 484 23.87 -1.97 -20.32
C MET A 484 23.35 -3.33 -20.80
N ALA A 485 22.09 -3.42 -21.22
CA ALA A 485 21.56 -4.64 -21.84
C ALA A 485 22.35 -4.98 -23.12
N GLN A 486 22.54 -4.01 -24.01
CA GLN A 486 23.29 -4.20 -25.26
C GLN A 486 24.78 -4.48 -25.01
N SER A 487 25.41 -3.79 -24.07
CA SER A 487 26.85 -3.93 -23.78
C SER A 487 27.19 -5.29 -23.17
N GLN A 488 26.38 -5.77 -22.22
CA GLN A 488 26.67 -7.02 -21.50
C GLN A 488 26.18 -8.27 -22.23
N TYR A 489 25.04 -8.18 -22.93
CA TYR A 489 24.41 -9.35 -23.54
C TYR A 489 24.45 -9.35 -25.07
N GLY A 490 24.82 -8.23 -25.71
CA GLY A 490 24.90 -8.12 -27.17
C GLY A 490 23.56 -8.01 -27.88
N GLU A 491 22.44 -8.10 -27.16
CA GLU A 491 21.07 -8.09 -27.70
C GLU A 491 20.07 -7.39 -26.77
N LEU A 492 18.95 -6.93 -27.35
CA LEU A 492 17.82 -6.33 -26.63
C LEU A 492 16.62 -7.26 -26.68
N THR A 493 16.57 -8.23 -25.77
CA THR A 493 15.49 -9.20 -25.60
C THR A 493 14.81 -9.02 -24.23
N VAL A 494 13.64 -9.64 -24.02
CA VAL A 494 12.98 -9.63 -22.71
C VAL A 494 13.91 -10.19 -21.63
N ALA A 495 14.69 -11.22 -21.97
CA ALA A 495 15.67 -11.82 -21.07
C ALA A 495 16.83 -10.86 -20.74
N SER A 496 17.46 -10.24 -21.75
CA SER A 496 18.60 -9.33 -21.51
C SER A 496 18.19 -8.07 -20.76
N THR A 497 17.01 -7.51 -21.10
CA THR A 497 16.49 -6.31 -20.46
C THR A 497 15.95 -6.55 -19.04
N GLY A 498 15.51 -7.78 -18.73
CA GLY A 498 15.05 -8.19 -17.40
C GLY A 498 16.16 -8.61 -16.45
N ALA A 499 17.41 -8.70 -16.91
CA ALA A 499 18.52 -9.15 -16.08
C ALA A 499 18.89 -8.13 -14.98
N SER A 500 19.56 -8.60 -13.93
CA SER A 500 19.86 -7.79 -12.73
C SER A 500 20.76 -6.58 -13.02
N TYR A 501 21.78 -6.70 -13.88
CA TYR A 501 22.70 -5.57 -14.14
C TYR A 501 22.09 -4.44 -14.98
N PRO A 502 21.40 -4.71 -16.10
CA PRO A 502 20.71 -3.65 -16.85
C PRO A 502 19.65 -2.95 -16.01
N THR A 503 18.85 -3.71 -15.26
CA THR A 503 17.82 -3.14 -14.38
C THR A 503 18.43 -2.34 -13.25
N LEU A 504 19.53 -2.80 -12.61
CA LEU A 504 20.28 -2.01 -11.63
C LEU A 504 20.73 -0.67 -12.20
N ALA A 505 21.39 -0.69 -13.37
CA ALA A 505 21.90 0.51 -14.00
C ALA A 505 20.78 1.51 -14.32
N GLY A 506 19.67 1.04 -14.89
CA GLY A 506 18.51 1.88 -15.19
C GLY A 506 17.87 2.48 -13.93
N ASN A 507 17.64 1.66 -12.91
CA ASN A 507 17.03 2.11 -11.66
C ASN A 507 17.88 3.16 -10.94
N MET A 508 19.19 2.91 -10.82
CA MET A 508 20.12 3.86 -10.20
C MET A 508 20.25 5.13 -11.03
N ALA A 509 20.44 5.02 -12.34
CA ALA A 509 20.53 6.19 -13.22
C ALA A 509 19.26 7.03 -13.15
N GLY A 510 18.08 6.41 -13.15
CA GLY A 510 16.81 7.12 -13.05
C GLY A 510 16.66 7.92 -11.77
N VAL A 511 16.78 7.24 -10.62
CA VAL A 511 16.59 7.85 -9.30
C VAL A 511 17.68 8.87 -8.97
N CYS A 512 18.96 8.51 -9.16
CA CYS A 512 20.08 9.38 -8.81
C CYS A 512 20.16 10.61 -9.72
N THR A 513 19.93 10.45 -11.04
CA THR A 513 19.92 11.61 -11.95
C THR A 513 18.73 12.52 -11.65
N GLY A 514 17.56 11.96 -11.34
CA GLY A 514 16.40 12.74 -10.92
C GLY A 514 16.69 13.59 -9.68
N LEU A 515 17.35 13.01 -8.67
CA LEU A 515 17.83 13.72 -7.48
C LEU A 515 18.84 14.83 -7.81
N ILE A 516 19.88 14.52 -8.58
CA ILE A 516 20.93 15.47 -8.90
C ILE A 516 20.36 16.66 -9.68
N LEU A 517 19.56 16.40 -10.72
CA LEU A 517 18.98 17.44 -11.55
C LEU A 517 18.02 18.35 -10.78
N THR A 518 17.12 17.78 -9.96
CA THR A 518 16.18 18.60 -9.18
C THR A 518 16.92 19.49 -8.17
N VAL A 519 17.98 18.99 -7.54
CA VAL A 519 18.79 19.73 -6.56
C VAL A 519 19.60 20.83 -7.25
N VAL A 520 20.38 20.49 -8.27
CA VAL A 520 21.29 21.43 -8.95
C VAL A 520 20.50 22.56 -9.62
N ILE A 521 19.44 22.25 -10.36
CA ILE A 521 18.65 23.26 -11.07
C ILE A 521 17.91 24.17 -10.06
N THR A 522 17.44 23.60 -8.95
CA THR A 522 16.86 24.41 -7.87
C THR A 522 17.88 25.35 -7.27
N TYR A 523 19.12 24.92 -7.00
CA TYR A 523 20.15 25.81 -6.46
C TYR A 523 20.54 26.92 -7.44
N ILE A 524 20.53 26.66 -8.75
CA ILE A 524 20.81 27.68 -9.77
C ILE A 524 19.68 28.72 -9.83
N LYS A 525 18.43 28.27 -9.74
CA LYS A 525 17.26 29.14 -9.80
C LYS A 525 16.26 28.77 -8.69
N PRO A 526 16.50 29.20 -7.44
CA PRO A 526 15.63 28.86 -6.33
C PRO A 526 14.31 29.61 -6.45
N ASP A 527 13.24 28.94 -6.03
CA ASP A 527 11.93 29.54 -5.82
C ASP A 527 11.77 29.92 -4.35
N ASN A 528 10.68 30.60 -3.98
CA ASN A 528 10.35 30.90 -2.59
C ASN A 528 8.85 30.70 -2.34
N PHE A 529 8.41 29.45 -2.37
CA PHE A 529 6.99 29.12 -2.31
C PHE A 529 6.37 29.45 -0.95
N ASP A 530 5.16 30.00 -0.95
CA ASP A 530 4.38 30.19 0.26
C ASP A 530 3.40 29.03 0.48
N TRP A 531 3.61 28.29 1.56
CA TRP A 531 2.76 27.15 1.94
C TRP A 531 1.34 27.56 2.31
N GLU A 532 1.05 28.85 2.54
CA GLU A 532 -0.33 29.32 2.71
C GLU A 532 -1.19 29.06 1.49
N ILE A 533 -0.61 29.12 0.28
CA ILE A 533 -1.30 28.86 -0.99
C ILE A 533 -1.80 27.41 -1.07
N THR A 534 -1.00 26.45 -0.61
CA THR A 534 -1.44 25.04 -0.57
C THR A 534 -2.31 24.74 0.64
N ARG A 535 -2.14 25.48 1.74
CA ARG A 535 -3.06 25.43 2.88
C ARG A 535 -4.41 26.04 2.57
N SER A 536 -4.57 26.86 1.54
CA SER A 536 -5.86 27.43 1.13
C SER A 536 -6.66 26.53 0.18
N ILE A 537 -6.09 25.38 -0.24
CA ILE A 537 -6.78 24.40 -1.09
C ILE A 537 -8.08 23.95 -0.42
N ASN A 538 -9.18 23.98 -1.18
CA ASN A 538 -10.51 23.53 -0.76
C ASN A 538 -10.99 24.14 0.59
N LEU A 539 -10.61 25.40 0.89
CA LEU A 539 -11.25 26.16 1.99
C LEU A 539 -12.76 26.29 1.71
N PRO A 540 -13.64 26.02 2.70
CA PRO A 540 -15.03 26.44 2.62
C PRO A 540 -15.09 27.96 2.44
N GLU A 541 -15.90 28.47 1.52
CA GLU A 541 -16.18 29.91 1.45
C GLU A 541 -16.79 30.34 2.79
N LEU A 542 -16.10 31.22 3.52
CA LEU A 542 -16.63 31.85 4.73
C LEU A 542 -17.93 32.58 4.34
N SER A 543 -19.08 32.05 4.73
CA SER A 543 -20.21 32.90 5.05
C SER A 543 -19.69 33.91 6.09
N ALA A 544 -19.77 35.19 5.74
CA ALA A 544 -19.12 36.29 6.44
C ALA A 544 -19.18 36.16 7.98
N PRO A 545 -18.08 36.44 8.71
CA PRO A 545 -18.10 36.37 10.15
C PRO A 545 -19.18 37.33 10.69
N PRO A 546 -19.99 36.93 11.69
CA PRO A 546 -20.90 37.85 12.34
C PRO A 546 -20.06 38.99 12.92
N THR A 547 -20.43 40.22 12.56
CA THR A 547 -19.84 41.44 13.07
C THR A 547 -19.83 41.36 14.60
N ILE A 548 -18.65 41.19 15.20
CA ILE A 548 -18.48 41.30 16.64
C ILE A 548 -18.74 42.76 16.99
N ALA A 549 -19.96 43.07 17.42
CA ALA A 549 -20.24 44.31 18.11
C ALA A 549 -19.42 44.31 19.41
N SER A 550 -18.58 45.32 19.53
CA SER A 550 -17.76 45.65 20.70
C SER A 550 -18.58 45.53 21.99
N VAL A 551 -18.12 44.66 22.90
CA VAL A 551 -18.55 44.69 24.31
C VAL A 551 -17.91 45.93 24.93
N ASN A 552 -18.68 47.00 25.07
CA ASN A 552 -18.39 48.04 26.06
C ASN A 552 -19.19 47.74 27.32
N GLU A 553 -18.48 47.71 28.43
CA GLU A 553 -19.02 47.75 29.79
C GLU A 553 -19.90 48.99 29.96
N GLU A 554 -21.09 48.82 30.56
CA GLU A 554 -21.62 49.78 31.53
C GLU A 554 -22.69 49.12 32.41
N VAL A 555 -22.62 49.48 33.68
CA VAL A 555 -23.36 48.99 34.85
C VAL A 555 -24.46 50.02 35.17
N ASN A 556 -25.73 49.60 35.31
CA ASN A 556 -26.66 49.95 36.41
C ASN A 556 -28.17 49.90 36.07
N GLU A 557 -28.90 49.39 37.08
CA GLU A 557 -30.21 49.79 37.64
C GLU A 557 -31.53 49.80 36.83
N GLU A 558 -32.46 49.01 37.39
CA GLU A 558 -33.91 49.17 37.64
C GLU A 558 -34.90 49.83 36.65
N SER A 559 -36.08 49.18 36.62
CA SER A 559 -37.44 49.72 36.42
C SER A 559 -37.95 49.97 35.00
N GLY A 560 -39.13 49.38 34.69
CA GLY A 560 -40.09 49.96 33.75
C GLY A 560 -40.77 48.98 32.82
N ALA A 561 -42.06 48.74 33.03
CA ALA A 561 -42.97 48.13 32.06
C ALA A 561 -43.21 49.08 30.86
N GLU A 562 -43.29 48.53 29.64
CA GLU A 562 -44.42 48.69 28.69
C GLU A 562 -44.03 48.34 27.23
N THR A 563 -44.88 47.47 26.66
CA THR A 563 -45.36 47.35 25.27
C THR A 563 -44.58 47.95 24.09
N GLY A 564 -44.31 47.11 23.08
CA GLY A 564 -44.00 47.57 21.72
C GLY A 564 -43.72 46.44 20.74
N SER A 565 -44.70 46.15 19.89
CA SER A 565 -44.67 45.21 18.76
C SER A 565 -43.51 45.46 17.77
N GLY A 566 -42.82 44.40 17.35
CA GLY A 566 -41.85 44.45 16.25
C GLY A 566 -41.47 43.05 15.76
N GLU A 567 -41.65 42.81 14.47
CA GLU A 567 -41.51 41.56 13.73
C GLU A 567 -40.25 40.72 14.06
N GLU A 568 -40.45 39.48 14.51
CA GLU A 568 -39.40 38.45 14.49
C GLU A 568 -39.13 38.02 13.04
N LYS A 569 -38.05 38.55 12.45
CA LYS A 569 -37.39 37.89 11.32
C LYS A 569 -36.82 36.56 11.81
N LYS A 570 -37.53 35.47 11.53
CA LYS A 570 -37.02 34.10 11.58
C LYS A 570 -35.70 34.00 10.82
N VAL A 571 -34.59 33.95 11.55
CA VAL A 571 -33.34 33.37 11.05
C VAL A 571 -33.63 31.89 10.88
N SER A 572 -33.64 31.41 9.64
CA SER A 572 -33.71 30.00 9.33
C SER A 572 -32.42 29.33 9.81
N SER A 573 -32.42 28.81 11.03
CA SER A 573 -31.50 27.75 11.41
C SER A 573 -31.83 26.54 10.55
N GLU A 574 -30.88 26.04 9.78
CA GLU A 574 -31.00 24.70 9.22
C GLU A 574 -31.28 23.74 10.39
N PRO A 575 -32.29 22.85 10.29
CA PRO A 575 -32.54 21.89 11.35
C PRO A 575 -31.30 21.01 11.51
N ALA A 576 -30.78 20.95 12.74
CA ALA A 576 -29.67 20.07 13.07
C ALA A 576 -29.98 18.64 12.59
N PRO A 577 -29.00 17.91 12.02
CA PRO A 577 -29.24 16.55 11.56
C PRO A 577 -29.81 15.71 12.72
N PRO A 578 -30.74 14.78 12.45
CA PRO A 578 -31.47 14.05 13.49
C PRO A 578 -30.58 13.24 14.47
N ASN A 579 -29.30 13.10 14.14
CA ASN A 579 -28.29 12.37 14.90
C ASN A 579 -27.33 13.27 15.68
N ALA A 580 -27.47 14.60 15.60
CA ALA A 580 -26.52 15.59 16.14
C ALA A 580 -26.29 15.48 17.66
N THR A 581 -27.23 14.87 18.38
CA THR A 581 -27.18 14.72 19.84
C THR A 581 -26.61 13.37 20.29
N LEU A 582 -26.24 12.47 19.37
CA LEU A 582 -25.67 11.17 19.73
C LEU A 582 -24.29 11.34 20.37
N PRO A 583 -23.98 10.66 21.49
CA PRO A 583 -22.67 10.67 22.12
C PRO A 583 -21.52 10.35 21.16
N THR A 584 -21.73 9.43 20.22
CA THR A 584 -20.79 9.11 19.14
C THR A 584 -20.46 10.34 18.27
N VAL A 585 -21.48 11.09 17.85
CA VAL A 585 -21.34 12.31 17.03
C VAL A 585 -20.65 13.43 17.83
N VAL A 586 -20.97 13.59 19.11
CA VAL A 586 -20.32 14.58 19.99
C VAL A 586 -18.84 14.27 20.21
N HIS A 587 -18.49 13.00 20.39
CA HIS A 587 -17.08 12.59 20.51
C HIS A 587 -16.32 12.81 19.19
N GLU A 588 -16.94 12.53 18.04
CA GLU A 588 -16.38 12.83 16.72
C GLU A 588 -16.16 14.34 16.52
N ASP A 589 -17.10 15.19 16.93
CA ASP A 589 -16.97 16.65 16.84
C ASP A 589 -15.81 17.20 17.67
N LEU A 590 -15.63 16.69 18.90
CA LEU A 590 -14.51 17.08 19.77
C LEU A 590 -13.16 16.70 19.15
N GLU A 591 -13.08 15.50 18.58
CA GLU A 591 -11.88 15.01 17.91
C GLU A 591 -11.56 15.82 16.63
N GLU A 592 -12.58 16.19 15.83
CA GLU A 592 -12.43 17.04 14.65
C GLU A 592 -11.95 18.45 15.01
N LEU A 593 -12.48 19.04 16.08
CA LEU A 593 -12.05 20.36 16.57
C LEU A 593 -10.59 20.34 17.03
N GLU A 594 -10.15 19.28 17.71
CA GLU A 594 -8.76 19.11 18.11
C GLU A 594 -7.84 18.99 16.89
N ASP A 595 -8.22 18.15 15.92
CA ASP A 595 -7.44 17.97 14.69
C ASP A 595 -7.40 19.26 13.85
N ALA A 596 -8.49 20.02 13.76
CA ALA A 596 -8.55 21.32 13.08
C ALA A 596 -7.63 22.35 13.76
N ALA A 597 -7.67 22.45 15.09
CA ALA A 597 -6.80 23.34 15.86
C ALA A 597 -5.30 22.99 15.72
N ILE A 598 -4.98 21.73 15.41
CA ILE A 598 -3.61 21.28 15.14
C ILE A 598 -3.20 21.55 13.69
N MET A 599 -4.13 21.48 12.73
CA MET A 599 -3.88 21.84 11.34
C MET A 599 -3.70 23.35 11.13
N GLU A 600 -4.36 24.18 11.94
CA GLU A 600 -4.24 25.64 11.90
C GLU A 600 -2.92 26.16 12.48
N ASP A 601 -2.29 25.41 13.41
CA ASP A 601 -0.96 25.74 13.93
C ASP A 601 0.10 24.70 13.50
N PRO A 602 0.86 24.96 12.41
CA PRO A 602 1.91 24.07 11.92
C PRO A 602 2.99 23.75 12.96
N THR A 603 3.15 24.56 14.00
CA THR A 603 4.18 24.37 15.02
C THR A 603 3.90 23.16 15.91
N ARG A 604 2.63 22.80 16.10
CA ARG A 604 2.21 21.65 16.94
C ARG A 604 2.63 20.30 16.33
N LEU A 605 2.85 20.23 15.02
CA LEU A 605 3.33 19.03 14.32
C LEU A 605 4.88 18.91 14.26
N LYS A 606 5.64 19.89 14.77
CA LYS A 606 7.12 19.84 14.75
C LYS A 606 7.68 18.65 15.53
N GLY A 607 7.06 18.28 16.65
CA GLY A 607 7.46 17.12 17.45
C GLY A 607 7.28 15.81 16.69
N ALA A 608 6.10 15.62 16.08
CA ALA A 608 5.80 14.45 15.25
C ALA A 608 6.74 14.35 14.04
N LEU A 609 7.05 15.48 13.39
CA LEU A 609 7.99 15.54 12.28
C LEU A 609 9.42 15.16 12.70
N ARG A 610 9.92 15.68 13.83
CA ARG A 610 11.23 15.31 14.39
C ARG A 610 11.29 13.82 14.69
N PHE A 611 10.24 13.28 15.32
CA PHE A 611 10.14 11.85 15.57
C PHE A 611 10.17 11.04 14.27
N ALA A 612 9.42 11.46 13.24
CA ALA A 612 9.42 10.80 11.92
C ALA A 612 10.82 10.78 11.30
N TYR A 613 11.56 11.89 11.31
CA TYR A 613 12.93 11.94 10.77
C TYR A 613 13.88 11.02 11.53
N ILE A 614 13.87 11.08 12.87
CA ILE A 614 14.76 10.29 13.71
C ILE A 614 14.44 8.80 13.56
N SER A 615 13.17 8.41 13.68
CA SER A 615 12.77 7.01 13.56
C SER A 615 13.10 6.45 12.18
N SER A 616 12.81 7.20 11.11
CA SER A 616 13.11 6.77 9.74
C SER A 616 14.60 6.62 9.50
N ALA A 617 15.42 7.58 9.95
CA ALA A 617 16.87 7.51 9.79
C ALA A 617 17.48 6.34 10.58
N VAL A 618 17.08 6.17 11.84
CA VAL A 618 17.60 5.10 12.71
C VAL A 618 17.18 3.73 12.20
N LEU A 619 15.91 3.54 11.84
CA LEU A 619 15.42 2.25 11.33
C LEU A 619 16.04 1.91 9.98
N THR A 620 16.23 2.90 9.10
CA THR A 620 16.93 2.71 7.82
C THR A 620 18.39 2.30 8.04
N LEU A 621 19.09 2.96 8.96
CA LEU A 621 20.46 2.61 9.31
C LEU A 621 20.54 1.18 9.86
N ILE A 622 19.61 0.79 10.73
CA ILE A 622 19.57 -0.55 11.31
C ILE A 622 19.33 -1.61 10.23
N MET A 623 18.28 -1.43 9.41
CA MET A 623 17.83 -2.43 8.45
C MET A 623 18.73 -2.56 7.22
N LEU A 624 19.30 -1.46 6.71
CA LEU A 624 20.13 -1.51 5.50
C LEU A 624 21.62 -1.59 5.77
N ILE A 625 22.08 -1.13 6.94
CA ILE A 625 23.52 -1.04 7.25
C ILE A 625 23.88 -1.95 8.42
N ILE A 626 23.37 -1.69 9.63
CA ILE A 626 23.87 -2.35 10.84
C ILE A 626 23.64 -3.87 10.82
N ILE A 627 22.50 -4.33 10.31
CA ILE A 627 22.20 -5.76 10.26
C ILE A 627 22.95 -6.43 9.08
N PRO A 628 22.66 -6.10 7.81
CA PRO A 628 23.15 -6.91 6.70
C PRO A 628 24.63 -6.66 6.36
N LEU A 629 25.15 -5.44 6.45
CA LEU A 629 26.52 -5.14 5.96
C LEU A 629 27.61 -5.85 6.78
N PRO A 630 27.59 -5.87 8.12
CA PRO A 630 28.58 -6.62 8.90
C PRO A 630 28.58 -8.11 8.54
N MET A 631 27.41 -8.71 8.36
CA MET A 631 27.29 -10.12 7.95
C MET A 631 27.78 -10.35 6.51
N PHE A 632 27.52 -9.39 5.61
CA PHE A 632 28.02 -9.42 4.23
C PHE A 632 29.55 -9.32 4.19
N LEU A 633 30.13 -8.32 4.85
CA LEU A 633 31.57 -8.03 4.82
C LEU A 633 32.41 -9.06 5.58
N SER A 634 31.87 -9.65 6.65
CA SER A 634 32.52 -10.75 7.37
C SER A 634 32.44 -12.09 6.64
N HIS A 635 31.74 -12.16 5.49
CA HIS A 635 31.52 -13.40 4.74
C HIS A 635 30.89 -14.49 5.61
N TYR A 636 30.01 -14.10 6.54
CA TYR A 636 29.48 -15.02 7.55
C TYR A 636 28.46 -15.99 6.94
N ILE A 637 28.69 -17.29 7.13
CA ILE A 637 27.71 -18.35 6.89
C ILE A 637 27.06 -18.70 8.22
N PHE A 638 25.74 -18.73 8.26
CA PHE A 638 24.99 -18.91 9.50
C PHE A 638 25.32 -20.26 10.14
N SER A 639 25.65 -20.23 11.44
CA SER A 639 25.64 -21.43 12.26
C SER A 639 24.21 -21.90 12.52
N LEU A 640 24.03 -23.17 12.88
CA LEU A 640 22.70 -23.72 13.21
C LEU A 640 21.99 -22.91 14.30
N ASN A 641 22.73 -22.54 15.36
CA ASN A 641 22.16 -21.78 16.47
C ASN A 641 21.72 -20.39 16.00
N PHE A 642 22.54 -19.73 15.17
CA PHE A 642 22.18 -18.43 14.60
C PHE A 642 20.96 -18.53 13.69
N PHE A 643 20.87 -19.57 12.85
CA PHE A 643 19.70 -19.82 12.01
C PHE A 643 18.43 -20.07 12.84
N LYS A 644 18.50 -20.85 13.93
CA LYS A 644 17.38 -21.02 14.86
C LYS A 644 16.93 -19.69 15.45
N THR A 645 17.86 -18.84 15.87
CA THR A 645 17.54 -17.49 16.36
C THR A 645 16.91 -16.64 15.28
N TRP A 646 17.41 -16.70 14.04
CA TRP A 646 16.86 -15.98 12.89
C TRP A 646 15.39 -16.34 12.64
N ILE A 647 15.06 -17.63 12.63
CA ILE A 647 13.68 -18.11 12.52
C ILE A 647 12.84 -17.67 13.74
N GLY A 648 13.39 -17.75 14.95
CA GLY A 648 12.72 -17.28 16.16
C GLY A 648 12.35 -15.79 16.10
N ILE A 649 13.27 -14.94 15.64
CA ILE A 649 13.02 -13.50 15.41
C ILE A 649 11.90 -13.31 14.40
N SER A 650 11.89 -14.10 13.32
CA SER A 650 10.81 -14.07 12.33
C SER A 650 9.44 -14.37 12.94
N PHE A 651 9.32 -15.38 13.82
CA PHE A 651 8.06 -15.69 14.51
C PHE A 651 7.61 -14.53 15.39
N VAL A 652 8.52 -13.99 16.21
CA VAL A 652 8.23 -12.86 17.11
C VAL A 652 7.72 -11.66 16.30
N TRP A 653 8.31 -11.40 15.14
CA TRP A 653 7.92 -10.28 14.28
C TRP A 653 6.53 -10.46 13.66
N VAL A 654 6.19 -11.68 13.21
CA VAL A 654 4.84 -11.98 12.67
C VAL A 654 3.79 -11.90 13.77
N PHE A 655 4.09 -12.37 14.98
CA PHE A 655 3.20 -12.17 16.12
C PHE A 655 3.02 -10.68 16.45
N PHE A 656 4.10 -9.91 16.48
CA PHE A 656 4.03 -8.46 16.65
C PHE A 656 3.10 -7.81 15.61
N ALA A 657 3.27 -8.17 14.33
CA ALA A 657 2.42 -7.67 13.24
C ALA A 657 0.94 -8.07 13.43
N LEU A 658 0.67 -9.31 13.85
CA LEU A 658 -0.68 -9.74 14.19
C LEU A 658 -1.26 -8.92 15.34
N PHE A 659 -0.52 -8.71 16.44
CA PHE A 659 -1.00 -7.89 17.56
C PHE A 659 -1.28 -6.44 17.14
N SER A 660 -0.38 -5.83 16.38
CA SER A 660 -0.51 -4.43 15.95
C SER A 660 -1.61 -4.22 14.91
N CYS A 661 -1.81 -5.15 13.98
CA CYS A 661 -2.75 -4.98 12.87
C CYS A 661 -4.10 -5.66 13.10
N ALA A 662 -4.21 -6.64 14.01
CA ALA A 662 -5.46 -7.33 14.33
C ALA A 662 -6.07 -6.85 15.65
N ILE A 663 -5.28 -6.77 16.71
CA ILE A 663 -5.82 -6.55 18.06
C ILE A 663 -5.95 -5.06 18.37
N LEU A 664 -4.97 -4.24 17.97
CA LEU A 664 -5.02 -2.80 18.22
C LEU A 664 -6.24 -2.11 17.59
N PRO A 665 -6.65 -2.38 16.33
CA PRO A 665 -7.84 -1.74 15.76
C PRO A 665 -9.12 -2.10 16.52
N ILE A 666 -9.26 -3.36 16.97
CA ILE A 666 -10.39 -3.79 17.80
C ILE A 666 -10.40 -3.03 19.12
N TYR A 667 -9.23 -2.89 19.76
CA TYR A 667 -9.09 -2.15 21.01
C TYR A 667 -9.44 -0.66 20.84
N GLU A 668 -8.95 0.00 19.79
CA GLU A 668 -9.27 1.40 19.48
C GLU A 668 -10.76 1.60 19.15
N ALA A 669 -11.42 0.58 18.59
CA ALA A 669 -12.85 0.58 18.28
C ALA A 669 -13.74 0.23 19.48
N ALA A 670 -13.19 -0.33 20.57
CA ALA A 670 -13.99 -0.81 21.71
C ALA A 670 -14.79 0.31 22.39
N GLY A 671 -14.24 1.53 22.46
CA GLY A 671 -14.96 2.70 22.96
C GLY A 671 -16.18 3.04 22.10
N PHE A 672 -15.99 3.11 20.77
CA PHE A 672 -17.07 3.32 19.82
C PHE A 672 -18.16 2.24 19.94
N PHE A 673 -17.79 0.96 20.00
CA PHE A 673 -18.77 -0.12 20.12
C PHE A 673 -19.54 -0.08 21.44
N LYS A 674 -18.92 0.38 22.52
CA LYS A 674 -19.59 0.56 23.82
C LYS A 674 -20.66 1.64 23.74
N ASP A 675 -20.33 2.77 23.12
CA ASP A 675 -21.26 3.90 22.96
C ASP A 675 -22.36 3.55 21.94
N PHE A 676 -22.01 2.94 20.81
CA PHE A 676 -22.94 2.41 19.83
C PHE A 676 -23.93 1.38 20.43
N TRP A 677 -23.43 0.45 21.24
CA TRP A 677 -24.29 -0.54 21.91
C TRP A 677 -25.27 0.12 22.88
N LYS A 678 -24.81 1.14 23.60
CA LYS A 678 -25.65 1.94 24.50
C LYS A 678 -26.74 2.69 23.71
N GLU A 679 -26.37 3.35 22.62
CA GLU A 679 -27.30 4.07 21.74
C GLU A 679 -28.34 3.14 21.10
N THR A 680 -27.90 1.96 20.62
CA THR A 680 -28.80 0.98 19.99
C THR A 680 -29.78 0.40 21.01
N THR A 681 -29.31 0.09 22.22
CA THR A 681 -30.17 -0.45 23.29
C THR A 681 -31.12 0.60 23.87
N GLU A 682 -30.71 1.86 23.98
CA GLU A 682 -31.56 2.99 24.38
C GLU A 682 -32.60 3.30 23.30
N GLY A 683 -32.22 3.31 22.01
CA GLY A 683 -33.14 3.47 20.89
C GLY A 683 -34.17 2.35 20.78
N PHE A 684 -33.78 1.08 21.02
CA PHE A 684 -34.72 -0.04 21.10
C PHE A 684 -35.69 0.07 22.28
N ARG A 685 -35.24 0.61 23.43
CA ARG A 685 -36.11 0.87 24.59
C ARG A 685 -37.11 1.99 24.32
N ALA A 686 -36.67 3.08 23.70
CA ALA A 686 -37.53 4.20 23.31
C ALA A 686 -38.57 3.80 22.23
N SER A 687 -38.19 2.96 21.27
CA SER A 687 -39.13 2.41 20.28
C SER A 687 -40.17 1.47 20.90
N LYS A 688 -39.78 0.68 21.92
CA LYS A 688 -40.74 -0.15 22.68
C LYS A 688 -41.69 0.68 23.54
N SER A 689 -41.26 1.82 24.08
CA SER A 689 -42.13 2.69 24.88
C SER A 689 -43.03 3.61 24.05
N ALA A 690 -42.72 3.82 22.76
CA ALA A 690 -43.55 4.59 21.84
C ALA A 690 -44.65 3.74 21.16
N ASN A 691 -44.48 2.42 21.17
CA ASN A 691 -45.44 1.44 20.62
C ASN A 691 -46.26 0.71 21.70
N ALA A 692 -46.08 1.08 22.98
CA ALA A 692 -46.89 0.68 24.12
C ALA A 692 -47.67 1.90 24.61
#